data_AF-A0A821RTC2-F1
#
_entry.id   AF-A0A821RTC2-F1
#
_cell.length_a   1.000
_cell.length_b   1.000
_cell.length_c   1.000
_cell.angle_alpha   90.00
_cell.angle_beta   90.00
_cell.angle_gamma   90.00
#
_symmetry.space_group_name_H-M   'P 1'
#
loop_
_entity.id
_entity.type
_entity.pdbx_description
1 polymer ?
#
loop_
_entity_poly.entity_id
_entity_poly.type
_entity_poly.pdbx_seq_one_letter_code
_entity_poly.pdbx_strand_id
1 'polypeptide(L)'
;MRVRNPKPELAIVKLFAQNKEDKKRVEKALSESGLPTGKTDTICQSKFQFEDFFGFYKSLTQRIEVLNIFNKLTDGKPHLSATQLVDFLNEVQRDPRLNEILHPYADMQRANDLIRTYEHNKYHQQRSQLTFDGFLRFLMSEDNPIVAPNKLDLCDDMDQPLAHYFINSSHNTYLTGHQLTGKSSVEIYRQCLLAGCRCVELDFWNGRLDEPVIYHGYTIVPQINARDVLEAIAESAFKTSDYPVILSFENHCSPRQQTKIANYCKDIFGDMLLDKPLDSHQLEPGGELPPPSLLKNKIIIKNKKKHHHHHKKEEIVVVEESEQHVPQGNGEVAHGSLVRQGSKESSETSESESSSEEEAGGTGEVEGISEDSRRESHAVAEISALVNYVQPVHFSSFENAEKKNRYYEMSSFDEKQATTLLKERPVEFVNYNKHQLSRVYPAGTRIVSSNFMPQVFWNAGCQLVALNYQTLDLAMQLNLGIFEYNKRCGYLLKPEFMRRKDRRLDPFAESTVDGIIAGSLSVSVVSGQLLTDKRCGTYVEVDMFGLPADTVRKKFRTRVVPNNGINPVYGDEPFVFKKVVLPELAMLRISAHEESGRLLGHRVLPVPELCPGYRHVGLRTELGQPTGAALLLHVQVKDYVPDRLSELAEALANPIKYQSDMEKRAHQLSVLTEDTDTEEAPLDAVKRPASGVSVPRPESGTDVSPKKPVESKANDSDTQPNENEKSTEKDEPQNKWNGSSTEANIEDTLKNLLESKAVREKRAELGRKLDALRKKQTRGKPGATKFFTKRISIKNMSEQSLTTEEGSTLEGLGGGACAGGAEIERSMRLQYHNTIFATLEKMLRNEHLQQMKDLTERLESKKKEVLNRLATSRKEDVKALAKANRDKDEILRRKREIHSESVKRGVAECSKLESEHARLREQLVHHHDKLRTALQRHREQELLELERLCGSAPEG
;
A
#
# COMPACT_ATOMS: atom_id res chain seq x y z
N MET A 1 17.96 -31.47 15.86
CA MET A 1 18.47 -32.62 15.05
C MET A 1 19.96 -32.44 14.79
N ARG A 2 20.73 -33.51 14.52
CA ARG A 2 22.13 -33.38 14.08
C ARG A 2 22.17 -32.76 12.67
N VAL A 3 22.84 -31.62 12.50
CA VAL A 3 23.08 -31.03 11.18
C VAL A 3 24.02 -31.95 10.40
N ARG A 4 23.53 -32.54 9.30
CA ARG A 4 24.39 -33.17 8.31
C ARG A 4 25.03 -32.06 7.49
N ASN A 5 26.33 -31.80 7.67
CA ASN A 5 27.08 -30.95 6.74
C ASN A 5 26.97 -31.53 5.32
N PRO A 6 26.38 -30.80 4.35
CA PRO A 6 26.48 -31.17 2.94
C PRO A 6 27.93 -30.97 2.48
N LYS A 7 28.41 -31.81 1.57
CA LYS A 7 29.76 -31.65 0.99
C LYS A 7 29.85 -30.33 0.20
N PRO A 8 30.89 -29.50 0.38
CA PRO A 8 31.02 -28.21 -0.30
C PRO A 8 31.56 -28.34 -1.74
N GLU A 9 30.86 -29.09 -2.59
CA GLU A 9 31.06 -29.08 -4.05
C GLU A 9 30.10 -28.05 -4.70
N LEU A 10 30.19 -26.81 -4.22
CA LEU A 10 29.42 -25.69 -4.79
C LEU A 10 30.02 -25.31 -6.16
N ALA A 11 29.40 -25.81 -7.23
CA ALA A 11 29.65 -25.30 -8.57
C ALA A 11 29.18 -23.83 -8.65
N ILE A 12 30.10 -22.88 -8.47
CA ILE A 12 29.87 -21.42 -8.41
C ILE A 12 28.95 -20.95 -9.55
N VAL A 13 29.19 -21.46 -10.76
CA VAL A 13 28.40 -21.24 -11.98
C VAL A 13 26.88 -21.47 -11.79
N LYS A 14 26.47 -22.39 -10.91
CA LYS A 14 25.06 -22.68 -10.59
C LYS A 14 24.42 -21.71 -9.58
N LEU A 15 25.20 -20.94 -8.81
CA LEU A 15 24.65 -19.92 -7.90
C LEU A 15 24.14 -18.71 -8.68
N PHE A 16 24.88 -18.31 -9.73
CA PHE A 16 24.65 -17.07 -10.46
C PHE A 16 23.81 -17.24 -11.73
N ALA A 17 23.71 -18.47 -12.27
CA ALA A 17 23.04 -18.72 -13.53
C ALA A 17 22.45 -20.13 -13.66
N GLN A 18 21.22 -20.21 -14.15
CA GLN A 18 20.60 -21.45 -14.66
C GLN A 18 20.73 -21.58 -16.19
N ASN A 19 20.67 -20.47 -16.94
CA ASN A 19 20.71 -20.46 -18.41
C ASN A 19 22.12 -20.74 -18.97
N LYS A 20 22.20 -21.38 -20.14
CA LYS A 20 23.47 -21.74 -20.81
C LYS A 20 24.36 -20.53 -21.16
N GLU A 21 23.77 -19.38 -21.52
CA GLU A 21 24.54 -18.18 -21.86
C GLU A 21 25.02 -17.42 -20.63
N ASP A 22 24.17 -17.27 -19.61
CA ASP A 22 24.58 -16.65 -18.35
C ASP A 22 25.62 -17.51 -17.62
N LYS A 23 25.57 -18.84 -17.74
CA LYS A 23 26.64 -19.74 -17.29
C LYS A 23 27.97 -19.46 -18.00
N LYS A 24 27.97 -19.33 -19.34
CA LYS A 24 29.16 -18.89 -20.09
C LYS A 24 29.68 -17.52 -19.63
N ARG A 25 28.79 -16.58 -19.27
CA ARG A 25 29.17 -15.27 -18.74
C ARG A 25 29.86 -15.39 -17.38
N VAL A 26 29.38 -16.27 -16.49
CA VAL A 26 30.02 -16.55 -15.20
C VAL A 26 31.34 -17.30 -15.37
N GLU A 27 31.40 -18.31 -16.25
CA GLU A 27 32.63 -19.03 -16.64
C GLU A 27 33.68 -18.06 -17.21
N LYS A 28 33.27 -17.12 -18.07
CA LYS A 28 34.13 -16.05 -18.59
C LYS A 28 34.64 -15.14 -17.48
N ALA A 29 33.77 -14.66 -16.58
CA ALA A 29 34.16 -13.75 -15.50
C ALA A 29 35.12 -14.41 -14.48
N LEU A 30 35.00 -15.73 -14.25
CA LEU A 30 35.97 -16.52 -13.48
C LEU A 30 37.33 -16.53 -14.20
N SER A 31 37.36 -16.85 -15.49
CA SER A 31 38.58 -16.88 -16.32
C SER A 31 39.30 -15.52 -16.35
N GLU A 32 38.57 -14.43 -16.58
CA GLU A 32 39.09 -13.04 -16.57
C GLU A 32 39.63 -12.62 -15.20
N SER A 33 39.26 -13.33 -14.13
CA SER A 33 39.73 -13.09 -12.76
C SER A 33 40.80 -14.11 -12.32
N GLY A 34 41.34 -14.92 -13.26
CA GLY A 34 42.38 -15.92 -12.97
C GLY A 34 41.90 -17.17 -12.21
N LEU A 35 40.59 -17.37 -12.09
CA LEU A 35 40.00 -18.46 -11.32
C LEU A 35 39.73 -19.70 -12.19
N PRO A 36 39.80 -20.93 -11.62
CA PRO A 36 39.50 -22.16 -12.33
C PRO A 36 38.08 -22.21 -12.91
N THR A 37 37.91 -22.88 -14.06
CA THR A 37 36.66 -22.89 -14.85
C THR A 37 36.22 -24.29 -15.32
N GLY A 38 37.04 -25.32 -15.14
CA GLY A 38 36.67 -26.69 -15.46
C GLY A 38 35.55 -27.21 -14.56
N LYS A 39 34.72 -28.11 -15.11
CA LYS A 39 33.50 -28.63 -14.44
C LYS A 39 33.78 -29.47 -13.19
N THR A 40 35.03 -29.84 -12.97
CA THR A 40 35.56 -30.63 -11.84
C THR A 40 36.62 -29.86 -11.05
N ASP A 41 36.89 -28.61 -11.41
CA ASP A 41 37.94 -27.82 -10.77
C ASP A 41 37.45 -27.37 -9.39
N THR A 42 38.37 -27.35 -8.43
CA THR A 42 38.09 -26.89 -7.06
C THR A 42 39.00 -25.73 -6.71
N ILE A 43 38.42 -24.64 -6.21
CA ILE A 43 39.17 -23.48 -5.74
C ILE A 43 39.58 -23.73 -4.30
N CYS A 44 40.88 -23.74 -4.01
CA CYS A 44 41.38 -23.97 -2.67
C CYS A 44 41.05 -22.77 -1.77
N GLN A 45 40.35 -22.98 -0.66
CA GLN A 45 39.84 -21.91 0.21
C GLN A 45 40.95 -20.96 0.72
N SER A 46 42.16 -21.46 0.99
CA SER A 46 43.29 -20.60 1.40
C SER A 46 43.83 -19.69 0.29
N LYS A 47 43.52 -20.00 -0.98
CA LYS A 47 43.86 -19.23 -2.19
C LYS A 47 42.68 -18.45 -2.77
N PHE A 48 41.55 -18.37 -2.06
CA PHE A 48 40.36 -17.63 -2.50
C PHE A 48 40.01 -16.58 -1.45
N GLN A 49 40.63 -15.42 -1.59
CA GLN A 49 40.46 -14.27 -0.70
C GLN A 49 39.35 -13.36 -1.22
N PHE A 50 38.92 -12.40 -0.39
CA PHE A 50 37.87 -11.46 -0.78
C PHE A 50 38.23 -10.64 -2.04
N GLU A 51 39.51 -10.34 -2.24
CA GLU A 51 39.99 -9.61 -3.43
C GLU A 51 39.76 -10.40 -4.73
N ASP A 52 39.96 -11.72 -4.72
CA ASP A 52 39.71 -12.59 -5.87
C ASP A 52 38.20 -12.64 -6.18
N PHE A 53 37.37 -12.69 -5.14
CA PHE A 53 35.91 -12.60 -5.27
C PHE A 53 35.44 -11.23 -5.75
N PHE A 54 36.05 -10.13 -5.30
CA PHE A 54 35.73 -8.78 -5.77
C PHE A 54 36.16 -8.55 -7.22
N GLY A 55 37.31 -9.10 -7.64
CA GLY A 55 37.71 -9.18 -9.03
C GLY A 55 36.64 -9.88 -9.89
N PHE A 56 36.24 -11.09 -9.49
CA PHE A 56 35.13 -11.82 -10.12
C PHE A 56 33.81 -11.05 -10.14
N TYR A 57 33.42 -10.40 -9.03
CA TYR A 57 32.21 -9.58 -8.96
C TYR A 57 32.22 -8.44 -9.99
N LYS A 58 33.34 -7.72 -10.15
CA LYS A 58 33.47 -6.67 -11.17
C LYS A 58 33.37 -7.24 -12.58
N SER A 59 34.13 -8.29 -12.87
CA SER A 59 34.15 -8.97 -14.19
C SER A 59 32.77 -9.51 -14.58
N LEU A 60 32.00 -10.01 -13.61
CA LEU A 60 30.63 -10.49 -13.81
C LEU A 60 29.63 -9.36 -13.98
N THR A 61 29.62 -8.37 -13.07
CA THR A 61 28.54 -7.37 -12.96
C THR A 61 28.73 -6.12 -13.81
N GLN A 62 29.96 -5.80 -14.25
CA GLN A 62 30.27 -4.78 -15.26
C GLN A 62 29.49 -3.47 -15.06
N ARG A 63 29.76 -2.79 -13.92
CA ARG A 63 29.01 -1.65 -13.37
C ARG A 63 29.17 -0.34 -14.17
N ILE A 64 28.79 -0.35 -15.45
CA ILE A 64 28.91 0.80 -16.37
C ILE A 64 28.16 2.04 -15.88
N GLU A 65 27.08 1.87 -15.12
CA GLU A 65 26.31 2.96 -14.53
C GLU A 65 27.09 3.66 -13.40
N VAL A 66 27.83 2.89 -12.59
CA VAL A 66 28.72 3.43 -11.55
C VAL A 66 29.94 4.10 -12.18
N LEU A 67 30.46 3.54 -13.29
CA LEU A 67 31.56 4.16 -14.03
C LEU A 67 31.15 5.51 -14.64
N ASN A 68 29.92 5.61 -15.14
CA ASN A 68 29.34 6.87 -15.63
C ASN A 68 29.07 7.90 -14.52
N ILE A 69 28.85 7.47 -13.26
CA ILE A 69 28.79 8.37 -12.10
C ILE A 69 30.20 8.84 -11.74
N PHE A 70 31.15 7.92 -11.58
CA PHE A 70 32.55 8.21 -11.27
C PHE A 70 33.16 9.19 -12.28
N ASN A 71 33.04 8.93 -13.58
CA ASN A 71 33.59 9.78 -14.64
C ASN A 71 33.00 11.21 -14.65
N LYS A 72 31.77 11.41 -14.15
CA LYS A 72 31.19 12.75 -13.96
C LYS A 72 31.77 13.48 -12.76
N LEU A 73 32.11 12.77 -11.69
CA LEU A 73 32.73 13.34 -10.49
C LEU A 73 34.23 13.63 -10.69
N THR A 74 34.89 12.93 -11.62
CA THR A 74 36.33 13.06 -11.88
C THR A 74 36.71 13.90 -13.09
N ASP A 75 35.74 14.42 -13.87
CA ASP A 75 35.97 14.96 -15.24
C ASP A 75 36.67 13.96 -16.18
N GLY A 76 36.36 12.67 -16.05
CA GLY A 76 37.02 11.59 -16.79
C GLY A 76 38.45 11.25 -16.34
N LYS A 77 38.95 11.85 -15.25
CA LYS A 77 40.25 11.48 -14.65
C LYS A 77 40.14 10.07 -14.01
N PRO A 78 41.23 9.29 -13.96
CA PRO A 78 41.21 7.90 -13.44
C PRO A 78 41.03 7.79 -11.92
N HIS A 79 41.03 8.92 -11.20
CA HIS A 79 40.90 9.00 -9.74
C HIS A 79 40.03 10.19 -9.34
N LEU A 80 39.28 10.02 -8.25
CA LEU A 80 38.61 11.08 -7.50
C LEU A 80 39.59 11.62 -6.45
N SER A 81 39.74 12.95 -6.35
CA SER A 81 40.52 13.56 -5.26
C SER A 81 39.71 13.61 -3.96
N ALA A 82 40.40 13.70 -2.80
CA ALA A 82 39.73 13.88 -1.52
C ALA A 82 38.80 15.11 -1.48
N THR A 83 39.14 16.21 -2.18
CA THR A 83 38.26 17.38 -2.30
C THR A 83 36.98 17.05 -3.06
N GLN A 84 37.08 16.44 -4.25
CA GLN A 84 35.89 16.00 -5.02
C GLN A 84 35.06 14.94 -4.27
N LEU A 85 35.67 14.18 -3.34
CA LEU A 85 34.95 13.29 -2.43
C LEU A 85 34.22 14.05 -1.32
N VAL A 86 34.79 15.12 -0.75
CA VAL A 86 34.09 16.06 0.15
C VAL A 86 32.88 16.66 -0.56
N ASP A 87 33.07 17.18 -1.78
CA ASP A 87 32.01 17.79 -2.59
C ASP A 87 30.88 16.78 -2.85
N PHE A 88 31.22 15.56 -3.30
CA PHE A 88 30.25 14.47 -3.51
C PHE A 88 29.49 14.09 -2.23
N LEU A 89 30.18 13.98 -1.08
CA LEU A 89 29.54 13.64 0.19
C LEU A 89 28.56 14.72 0.64
N ASN A 90 28.89 15.99 0.45
CA ASN A 90 28.10 17.14 0.92
C ASN A 90 26.97 17.55 -0.04
N GLU A 91 27.18 17.49 -1.36
CA GLU A 91 26.19 17.91 -2.36
C GLU A 91 25.25 16.77 -2.80
N VAL A 92 25.71 15.52 -2.78
CA VAL A 92 24.96 14.38 -3.32
C VAL A 92 24.51 13.39 -2.24
N GLN A 93 25.39 13.05 -1.29
CA GLN A 93 25.08 12.00 -0.29
C GLN A 93 24.45 12.54 1.01
N ARG A 94 24.60 13.83 1.34
CA ARG A 94 24.05 14.45 2.56
C ARG A 94 22.54 14.67 2.45
N ASP A 95 21.83 14.44 3.56
CA ASP A 95 20.43 14.84 3.70
C ASP A 95 20.32 16.36 3.99
N PRO A 96 19.70 17.17 3.11
CA PRO A 96 19.56 18.61 3.35
C PRO A 96 18.58 18.95 4.49
N ARG A 97 17.74 18.00 4.93
CA ARG A 97 16.80 18.18 6.06
C ARG A 97 17.52 18.16 7.42
N LEU A 98 18.75 17.63 7.47
CA LEU A 98 19.51 17.51 8.71
C LEU A 98 20.23 18.81 9.06
N ASN A 99 20.02 19.29 10.29
CA ASN A 99 20.67 20.48 10.83
C ASN A 99 22.21 20.41 10.76
N GLU A 100 22.83 21.47 10.26
CA GLU A 100 24.27 21.56 9.97
C GLU A 100 25.18 21.53 11.21
N ILE A 101 24.66 21.89 12.40
CA ILE A 101 25.43 21.90 13.65
C ILE A 101 25.40 20.51 14.31
N LEU A 102 24.23 19.85 14.30
CA LEU A 102 24.07 18.49 14.84
C LEU A 102 24.65 17.41 13.89
N HIS A 103 24.62 17.68 12.58
CA HIS A 103 25.16 16.81 11.54
C HIS A 103 26.13 17.61 10.67
N PRO A 104 27.37 17.84 11.12
CA PRO A 104 28.35 18.63 10.39
C PRO A 104 28.62 18.05 8.99
N TYR A 105 28.98 18.94 8.07
CA TYR A 105 29.44 18.58 6.73
C TYR A 105 30.66 17.65 6.81
N ALA A 106 30.78 16.75 5.82
CA ALA A 106 31.98 15.97 5.63
C ALA A 106 33.16 16.91 5.31
N ASP A 107 34.31 16.63 5.90
CA ASP A 107 35.51 17.44 5.76
C ASP A 107 36.65 16.64 5.11
N MET A 108 37.80 17.30 4.92
CA MET A 108 38.98 16.66 4.37
C MET A 108 39.49 15.49 5.23
N GLN A 109 39.27 15.47 6.55
CA GLN A 109 39.62 14.31 7.37
C GLN A 109 38.71 13.11 7.05
N ARG A 110 37.39 13.28 7.10
CA ARG A 110 36.43 12.21 6.80
C ARG A 110 36.61 11.64 5.38
N ALA A 111 36.89 12.48 4.39
CA ALA A 111 37.23 12.02 3.04
C ALA A 111 38.53 11.19 3.00
N ASN A 112 39.58 11.60 3.73
CA ASN A 112 40.83 10.83 3.82
C ASN A 112 40.67 9.49 4.56
N ASP A 113 39.83 9.43 5.59
CA ASP A 113 39.57 8.20 6.34
C ASP A 113 38.71 7.20 5.53
N LEU A 114 37.74 7.69 4.74
CA LEU A 114 37.05 6.87 3.73
C LEU A 114 38.02 6.36 2.64
N ILE A 115 38.94 7.20 2.16
CA ILE A 115 39.98 6.78 1.21
C ILE A 115 40.89 5.71 1.81
N ARG A 116 41.34 5.86 3.07
CA ARG A 116 42.12 4.83 3.78
C ARG A 116 41.37 3.50 3.93
N THR A 117 40.05 3.56 4.10
CA THR A 117 39.20 2.38 4.33
C THR A 117 38.90 1.63 3.04
N TYR A 118 38.65 2.33 1.92
CA TYR A 118 38.19 1.72 0.67
C TYR A 118 39.23 1.68 -0.45
N GLU A 119 40.23 2.57 -0.48
CA GLU A 119 41.32 2.47 -1.46
C GLU A 119 42.37 1.44 -1.03
N HIS A 120 42.52 0.38 -1.81
CA HIS A 120 43.44 -0.73 -1.56
C HIS A 120 44.80 -0.51 -2.24
N ASN A 121 44.86 0.31 -3.29
CA ASN A 121 46.11 0.72 -3.93
C ASN A 121 46.81 1.79 -3.10
N LYS A 122 47.83 1.37 -2.34
CA LYS A 122 48.65 2.22 -1.47
C LYS A 122 49.22 3.47 -2.16
N TYR A 123 49.46 3.45 -3.47
CA TYR A 123 49.92 4.63 -4.21
C TYR A 123 48.86 5.74 -4.27
N HIS A 124 47.59 5.41 -4.51
CA HIS A 124 46.51 6.39 -4.52
C HIS A 124 46.09 6.77 -3.10
N GLN A 125 46.08 5.81 -2.18
CA GLN A 125 45.82 6.04 -0.75
C GLN A 125 46.80 7.05 -0.14
N GLN A 126 48.10 6.95 -0.44
CA GLN A 126 49.13 7.91 0.02
C GLN A 126 49.01 9.30 -0.62
N ARG A 127 48.25 9.44 -1.71
CA ARG A 127 48.05 10.70 -2.44
C ARG A 127 46.67 11.33 -2.20
N SER A 128 45.88 10.80 -1.25
CA SER A 128 44.50 11.23 -1.00
C SER A 128 43.61 11.12 -2.25
N GLN A 129 43.71 9.99 -2.94
CA GLN A 129 42.99 9.67 -4.17
C GLN A 129 42.18 8.37 -4.03
N LEU A 130 40.97 8.35 -4.59
CA LEU A 130 40.10 7.17 -4.67
C LEU A 130 39.96 6.73 -6.14
N THR A 131 40.26 5.47 -6.42
CA THR A 131 40.03 4.86 -7.75
C THR A 131 38.56 4.46 -7.92
N PHE A 132 38.18 4.06 -9.14
CA PHE A 132 36.87 3.48 -9.41
C PHE A 132 36.56 2.27 -8.51
N ASP A 133 37.56 1.43 -8.23
CA ASP A 133 37.43 0.27 -7.33
C ASP A 133 37.10 0.69 -5.90
N GLY A 134 37.82 1.68 -5.36
CA GLY A 134 37.55 2.22 -4.03
C GLY A 134 36.20 2.93 -3.94
N PHE A 135 35.79 3.64 -5.00
CA PHE A 135 34.47 4.27 -5.09
C PHE A 135 33.32 3.25 -5.15
N LEU A 136 33.49 2.17 -5.91
CA LEU A 136 32.52 1.07 -5.96
C LEU A 136 32.41 0.36 -4.60
N ARG A 137 33.53 0.13 -3.90
CA ARG A 137 33.54 -0.39 -2.53
C ARG A 137 32.80 0.53 -1.57
N PHE A 138 33.10 1.84 -1.58
CA PHE A 138 32.40 2.83 -0.76
C PHE A 138 30.89 2.79 -1.01
N LEU A 139 30.44 2.82 -2.27
CA LEU A 139 29.00 2.81 -2.58
C LEU A 139 28.29 1.53 -2.12
N MET A 140 29.01 0.42 -1.98
CA MET A 140 28.51 -0.88 -1.51
C MET A 140 28.74 -1.12 0.00
N SER A 141 29.22 -0.12 0.75
CA SER A 141 29.66 -0.27 2.15
C SER A 141 28.62 0.15 3.20
N GLU A 142 28.85 -0.28 4.44
CA GLU A 142 28.11 0.15 5.64
C GLU A 142 28.30 1.65 5.98
N ASP A 143 29.28 2.35 5.38
CA ASP A 143 29.41 3.81 5.45
C ASP A 143 28.47 4.54 4.46
N ASN A 144 27.84 3.81 3.52
CA ASN A 144 26.91 4.35 2.53
C ASN A 144 25.52 3.67 2.49
N PRO A 145 24.85 3.42 3.64
CA PRO A 145 23.59 2.69 3.68
C PRO A 145 22.40 3.57 3.26
N ILE A 146 21.30 2.97 2.81
CA ILE A 146 20.04 3.68 2.48
C ILE A 146 19.30 4.20 3.73
N VAL A 147 19.56 3.60 4.88
CA VAL A 147 19.00 3.91 6.21
C VAL A 147 20.14 3.77 7.21
N ALA A 148 20.34 4.73 8.10
CA ALA A 148 21.42 4.67 9.09
C ALA A 148 21.20 3.49 10.09
N PRO A 149 22.24 2.70 10.45
CA PRO A 149 22.04 1.49 11.26
C PRO A 149 21.37 1.72 12.63
N ASN A 150 21.66 2.86 13.26
CA ASN A 150 21.07 3.29 14.53
C ASN A 150 19.55 3.54 14.47
N LYS A 151 18.94 3.59 13.27
CA LYS A 151 17.49 3.67 13.05
C LYS A 151 16.82 2.29 12.91
N LEU A 152 17.62 1.22 12.86
CA LEU A 152 17.17 -0.16 13.00
C LEU A 152 17.32 -0.67 14.45
N ASP A 153 18.16 -0.02 15.25
CA ASP A 153 18.25 -0.22 16.71
C ASP A 153 17.02 0.33 17.46
N LEU A 154 17.03 0.22 18.80
CA LEU A 154 15.94 0.69 19.67
C LEU A 154 16.10 2.20 19.87
N CYS A 155 15.46 2.99 19.02
CA CYS A 155 15.63 4.44 18.92
C CYS A 155 14.43 5.27 19.41
N ASP A 156 13.25 4.66 19.54
CA ASP A 156 12.04 5.38 19.95
C ASP A 156 12.05 5.64 21.46
N ASP A 157 11.37 6.71 21.88
CA ASP A 157 10.98 6.88 23.28
C ASP A 157 9.98 5.76 23.66
N MET A 158 10.35 4.95 24.65
CA MET A 158 9.59 3.79 25.13
C MET A 158 8.88 4.04 26.47
N ASP A 159 8.91 5.28 26.96
CA ASP A 159 8.32 5.75 28.23
C ASP A 159 7.01 6.55 28.03
N GLN A 160 6.47 6.59 26.81
CA GLN A 160 5.15 7.17 26.51
C GLN A 160 4.01 6.20 26.87
N PRO A 161 2.77 6.67 27.13
CA PRO A 161 1.61 5.80 27.37
C PRO A 161 1.37 4.76 26.28
N LEU A 162 0.88 3.56 26.63
CA LEU A 162 0.68 2.45 25.68
C LEU A 162 -0.17 2.81 24.43
N ALA A 163 -1.11 3.76 24.55
CA ALA A 163 -1.92 4.25 23.43
C ALA A 163 -1.12 5.04 22.37
N HIS A 164 0.11 5.48 22.68
CA HIS A 164 0.97 6.27 21.82
C HIS A 164 1.77 5.46 20.77
N TYR A 165 1.64 4.13 20.71
CA TYR A 165 2.39 3.27 19.78
C TYR A 165 1.51 2.57 18.75
N PHE A 166 2.05 2.29 17.57
CA PHE A 166 1.59 1.19 16.72
C PHE A 166 2.14 -0.13 17.27
N ILE A 167 1.31 -1.17 17.34
CA ILE A 167 1.62 -2.43 18.03
C ILE A 167 1.43 -3.59 17.04
N ASN A 168 2.50 -4.35 16.80
CA ASN A 168 2.52 -5.42 15.81
C ASN A 168 1.54 -6.55 16.19
N SER A 169 0.52 -6.78 15.35
CA SER A 169 -0.70 -7.51 15.77
C SER A 169 -1.13 -8.61 14.80
N SER A 170 -1.49 -9.76 15.36
CA SER A 170 -2.00 -10.94 14.65
C SER A 170 -3.50 -11.14 14.87
N HIS A 171 -4.16 -11.70 13.87
CA HIS A 171 -5.57 -12.12 13.88
C HIS A 171 -5.67 -13.63 13.65
N ASN A 172 -6.57 -14.31 14.38
CA ASN A 172 -6.75 -15.78 14.37
C ASN A 172 -5.41 -16.54 14.38
N THR A 173 -4.52 -16.17 15.30
CA THR A 173 -3.07 -16.50 15.26
C THR A 173 -2.78 -17.99 15.11
N TYR A 174 -3.64 -18.86 15.63
CA TYR A 174 -3.54 -20.31 15.50
C TYR A 174 -3.63 -20.84 14.06
N LEU A 175 -4.16 -20.08 13.09
CA LEU A 175 -4.37 -20.53 11.71
C LEU A 175 -3.09 -20.47 10.86
N THR A 176 -2.81 -21.56 10.12
CA THR A 176 -1.74 -21.63 9.12
C THR A 176 -2.26 -21.68 7.68
N GLY A 177 -3.45 -21.13 7.42
CA GLY A 177 -4.07 -21.15 6.09
C GLY A 177 -5.47 -20.54 6.04
N HIS A 178 -6.34 -21.12 5.19
CA HIS A 178 -7.74 -20.72 4.95
C HIS A 178 -8.59 -20.76 6.23
N GLN A 179 -9.45 -19.76 6.46
CA GLN A 179 -10.23 -19.62 7.71
C GLN A 179 -11.17 -20.81 7.97
N LEU A 180 -11.79 -21.37 6.93
CA LEU A 180 -12.82 -22.42 7.10
C LEU A 180 -12.27 -23.85 7.08
N THR A 181 -11.08 -24.05 6.52
CA THR A 181 -10.57 -25.38 6.10
C THR A 181 -9.05 -25.55 6.26
N GLY A 182 -8.37 -24.53 6.78
CA GLY A 182 -6.94 -24.57 7.07
C GLY A 182 -6.61 -25.44 8.28
N LYS A 183 -5.32 -25.51 8.60
CA LYS A 183 -4.85 -26.14 9.84
C LYS A 183 -4.73 -25.10 10.94
N SER A 184 -5.04 -25.50 12.15
CA SER A 184 -4.56 -24.85 13.38
C SER A 184 -3.17 -25.38 13.74
N SER A 185 -2.38 -24.61 14.48
CA SER A 185 -1.06 -25.01 14.98
C SER A 185 -0.71 -24.30 16.28
N VAL A 186 0.06 -24.98 17.12
CA VAL A 186 0.72 -24.37 18.29
C VAL A 186 1.95 -23.55 17.86
N GLU A 187 2.64 -24.01 16.82
CA GLU A 187 3.95 -23.45 16.42
C GLU A 187 3.86 -22.05 15.81
N ILE A 188 2.74 -21.71 15.17
CA ILE A 188 2.53 -20.39 14.58
C ILE A 188 2.54 -19.27 15.65
N TYR A 189 2.14 -19.55 16.90
CA TYR A 189 2.31 -18.60 18.00
C TYR A 189 3.78 -18.29 18.28
N ARG A 190 4.66 -19.32 18.30
CA ARG A 190 6.12 -19.10 18.42
C ARG A 190 6.63 -18.25 17.28
N GLN A 191 6.28 -18.59 16.04
CA GLN A 191 6.75 -17.89 14.85
C GLN A 191 6.28 -16.43 14.80
N CYS A 192 5.04 -16.14 15.17
CA CYS A 192 4.54 -14.76 15.27
C CYS A 192 5.30 -13.96 16.35
N LEU A 193 5.47 -14.51 17.56
CA LEU A 193 6.17 -13.84 18.65
C LEU A 193 7.65 -13.59 18.31
N LEU A 194 8.33 -14.59 17.72
CA LEU A 194 9.71 -14.48 17.23
C LEU A 194 9.85 -13.45 16.10
N ALA A 195 8.85 -13.29 15.25
CA ALA A 195 8.78 -12.23 14.23
C ALA A 195 8.47 -10.82 14.80
N GLY A 196 8.48 -10.65 16.13
CA GLY A 196 8.22 -9.37 16.79
C GLY A 196 6.74 -9.02 16.89
N CYS A 197 5.81 -9.97 16.72
CA CYS A 197 4.40 -9.75 17.04
C CYS A 197 4.22 -9.55 18.55
N ARG A 198 3.37 -8.61 18.96
CA ARG A 198 3.09 -8.24 20.36
C ARG A 198 1.62 -8.38 20.75
N CYS A 199 0.70 -8.57 19.80
CA CYS A 199 -0.68 -8.97 20.10
C CYS A 199 -1.05 -10.24 19.33
N VAL A 200 -1.46 -11.30 20.04
CA VAL A 200 -1.88 -12.59 19.46
C VAL A 200 -3.28 -12.99 19.92
N GLU A 201 -3.96 -13.83 19.15
CA GLU A 201 -5.38 -14.13 19.29
C GLU A 201 -5.67 -15.61 19.57
N LEU A 202 -6.55 -15.87 20.54
CA LEU A 202 -6.87 -17.18 21.09
C LEU A 202 -8.40 -17.38 21.19
N ASP A 203 -8.99 -18.08 20.22
CA ASP A 203 -10.39 -18.51 20.22
C ASP A 203 -10.58 -19.70 21.18
N PHE A 204 -11.00 -19.48 22.42
CA PHE A 204 -11.21 -20.55 23.41
C PHE A 204 -12.59 -21.19 23.28
N TRP A 205 -12.60 -22.51 23.11
CA TRP A 205 -13.81 -23.32 22.99
C TRP A 205 -13.81 -24.50 23.97
N ASN A 206 -15.01 -24.98 24.31
CA ASN A 206 -15.18 -26.15 25.16
C ASN A 206 -14.64 -27.42 24.49
N GLY A 207 -13.56 -28.00 25.03
CA GLY A 207 -13.05 -29.30 24.58
C GLY A 207 -13.57 -30.46 25.42
N ARG A 208 -13.06 -31.66 25.12
CA ARG A 208 -13.45 -32.93 25.75
C ARG A 208 -12.73 -33.11 27.10
N LEU A 209 -13.31 -33.92 27.99
CA LEU A 209 -12.72 -34.27 29.30
C LEU A 209 -12.37 -33.03 30.15
N ASP A 210 -13.15 -31.96 30.01
CA ASP A 210 -12.91 -30.66 30.66
C ASP A 210 -11.55 -30.00 30.30
N GLU A 211 -10.94 -30.34 29.16
CA GLU A 211 -9.82 -29.59 28.59
C GLU A 211 -10.29 -28.49 27.64
N PRO A 212 -9.89 -27.21 27.82
CA PRO A 212 -10.15 -26.16 26.85
C PRO A 212 -9.32 -26.35 25.57
N VAL A 213 -9.88 -25.98 24.42
CA VAL A 213 -9.23 -26.08 23.11
C VAL A 213 -9.31 -24.77 22.34
N ILE A 214 -8.43 -24.60 21.35
CA ILE A 214 -8.43 -23.46 20.44
C ILE A 214 -8.66 -23.92 18.99
N TYR A 215 -9.62 -23.31 18.31
CA TYR A 215 -9.93 -23.47 16.88
C TYR A 215 -10.94 -22.41 16.41
N HIS A 216 -11.08 -22.24 15.09
CA HIS A 216 -12.07 -21.31 14.54
C HIS A 216 -13.49 -21.90 14.60
N GLY A 217 -14.38 -21.27 15.36
CA GLY A 217 -15.71 -21.77 15.69
C GLY A 217 -16.57 -22.16 14.47
N TYR A 218 -17.35 -23.25 14.62
CA TYR A 218 -18.29 -23.75 13.59
C TYR A 218 -17.69 -24.14 12.22
N THR A 219 -16.36 -24.26 12.11
CA THR A 219 -15.66 -24.68 10.88
C THR A 219 -15.16 -26.14 10.94
N ILE A 220 -14.42 -26.59 9.92
CA ILE A 220 -13.72 -27.89 9.91
C ILE A 220 -12.22 -27.77 10.28
N VAL A 221 -11.78 -26.61 10.78
CA VAL A 221 -10.40 -26.41 11.26
C VAL A 221 -10.14 -27.35 12.46
N PRO A 222 -9.01 -28.08 12.51
CA PRO A 222 -8.66 -28.93 13.64
C PRO A 222 -8.59 -28.20 14.99
N GLN A 223 -8.71 -28.94 16.08
CA GLN A 223 -8.57 -28.41 17.44
C GLN A 223 -7.13 -28.61 17.95
N ILE A 224 -6.55 -27.57 18.56
CA ILE A 224 -5.31 -27.65 19.34
C ILE A 224 -5.61 -27.45 20.82
N ASN A 225 -4.78 -28.01 21.70
CA ASN A 225 -4.96 -27.85 23.15
C ASN A 225 -4.60 -26.41 23.57
N ALA A 226 -5.45 -25.79 24.37
CA ALA A 226 -5.19 -24.47 24.93
C ALA A 226 -3.92 -24.42 25.78
N ARG A 227 -3.63 -25.49 26.52
CA ARG A 227 -2.44 -25.57 27.38
C ARG A 227 -1.15 -25.47 26.56
N ASP A 228 -1.01 -26.30 25.53
CA ASP A 228 0.16 -26.33 24.64
C ASP A 228 0.42 -24.97 23.98
N VAL A 229 -0.65 -24.22 23.67
CA VAL A 229 -0.56 -22.83 23.14
C VAL A 229 -0.03 -21.86 24.20
N LEU A 230 -0.55 -21.91 25.42
CA LEU A 230 -0.08 -21.04 26.52
C LEU A 230 1.38 -21.35 26.87
N GLU A 231 1.78 -22.62 26.90
CA GLU A 231 3.19 -23.03 27.10
C GLU A 231 4.10 -22.54 25.95
N ALA A 232 3.67 -22.63 24.69
CA ALA A 232 4.43 -22.12 23.54
C ALA A 232 4.55 -20.59 23.50
N ILE A 233 3.53 -19.87 23.99
CA ILE A 233 3.57 -18.41 24.21
C ILE A 233 4.56 -18.07 25.31
N ALA A 234 4.48 -18.73 26.48
CA ALA A 234 5.39 -18.51 27.60
C ALA A 234 6.87 -18.74 27.21
N GLU A 235 7.12 -19.79 26.42
CA GLU A 235 8.44 -20.12 25.90
C GLU A 235 9.00 -19.06 24.92
N SER A 236 8.16 -18.24 24.29
CA SER A 236 8.53 -17.45 23.10
C SER A 236 8.25 -15.94 23.18
N ALA A 237 7.41 -15.50 24.12
CA ALA A 237 6.96 -14.10 24.24
C ALA A 237 8.12 -13.11 24.26
N PHE A 238 9.17 -13.37 25.04
CA PHE A 238 10.27 -12.43 25.27
C PHE A 238 11.61 -12.85 24.63
N LYS A 239 11.59 -13.77 23.64
CA LYS A 239 12.82 -14.24 22.97
C LYS A 239 13.47 -13.21 22.02
N THR A 240 12.69 -12.28 21.49
CA THR A 240 13.15 -11.28 20.49
C THR A 240 12.76 -9.84 20.84
N SER A 241 11.97 -9.64 21.89
CA SER A 241 11.57 -8.34 22.41
C SER A 241 11.12 -8.47 23.86
N ASP A 242 11.71 -7.69 24.76
CA ASP A 242 11.32 -7.66 26.18
C ASP A 242 9.98 -6.94 26.41
N TYR A 243 9.42 -6.30 25.38
CA TYR A 243 8.24 -5.44 25.51
C TYR A 243 6.94 -6.24 25.56
N PRO A 244 5.89 -5.72 26.24
CA PRO A 244 4.72 -6.50 26.66
C PRO A 244 4.00 -7.23 25.53
N VAL A 245 3.35 -8.34 25.88
CA VAL A 245 2.52 -9.13 24.96
C VAL A 245 1.06 -9.09 25.39
N ILE A 246 0.17 -8.71 24.48
CA ILE A 246 -1.28 -8.71 24.69
C ILE A 246 -1.86 -10.01 24.13
N LEU A 247 -2.67 -10.70 24.94
CA LEU A 247 -3.42 -11.87 24.52
C LEU A 247 -4.89 -11.49 24.31
N SER A 248 -5.33 -11.46 23.04
CA SER A 248 -6.73 -11.28 22.65
C SER A 248 -7.47 -12.60 22.82
N PHE A 249 -8.24 -12.75 23.90
CA PHE A 249 -9.09 -13.91 24.09
C PHE A 249 -10.45 -13.66 23.44
N GLU A 250 -10.92 -14.59 22.60
CA GLU A 250 -12.33 -14.70 22.21
C GLU A 250 -12.89 -15.95 22.92
N ASN A 251 -13.86 -15.79 23.82
CA ASN A 251 -14.14 -16.78 24.86
C ASN A 251 -15.52 -17.42 24.76
N HIS A 252 -15.57 -18.68 24.33
CA HIS A 252 -16.77 -19.51 24.21
C HIS A 252 -16.79 -20.68 25.19
N CYS A 253 -15.94 -20.64 26.24
CA CYS A 253 -15.85 -21.70 27.24
C CYS A 253 -16.95 -21.60 28.30
N SER A 254 -17.39 -22.77 28.78
CA SER A 254 -18.25 -22.91 29.96
C SER A 254 -17.52 -22.40 31.21
N PRO A 255 -18.24 -21.94 32.26
CA PRO A 255 -17.62 -21.37 33.47
C PRO A 255 -16.47 -22.20 34.04
N ARG A 256 -16.66 -23.52 34.17
CA ARG A 256 -15.65 -24.46 34.69
C ARG A 256 -14.38 -24.53 33.82
N GLN A 257 -14.51 -24.44 32.49
CA GLN A 257 -13.34 -24.37 31.61
C GLN A 257 -12.71 -22.96 31.59
N GLN A 258 -13.48 -21.89 31.79
CA GLN A 258 -12.91 -20.53 31.98
C GLN A 258 -12.06 -20.43 33.25
N THR A 259 -12.51 -20.99 34.38
CA THR A 259 -11.71 -21.09 35.61
C THR A 259 -10.41 -21.85 35.36
N LYS A 260 -10.46 -22.93 34.56
CA LYS A 260 -9.28 -23.70 34.18
C LYS A 260 -8.31 -22.93 33.27
N ILE A 261 -8.82 -22.13 32.32
CA ILE A 261 -7.99 -21.20 31.52
C ILE A 261 -7.32 -20.16 32.42
N ALA A 262 -8.05 -19.59 33.40
CA ALA A 262 -7.48 -18.63 34.34
C ALA A 262 -6.39 -19.23 35.23
N ASN A 263 -6.55 -20.49 35.66
CA ASN A 263 -5.50 -21.23 36.38
C ASN A 263 -4.30 -21.50 35.47
N TYR A 264 -4.50 -22.02 34.25
CA TYR A 264 -3.41 -22.20 33.27
C TYR A 264 -2.63 -20.92 32.99
N CYS A 265 -3.29 -19.75 32.91
CA CYS A 265 -2.59 -18.48 32.77
C CYS A 265 -1.67 -18.19 33.97
N LYS A 266 -2.12 -18.45 35.20
CA LYS A 266 -1.31 -18.26 36.42
C LYS A 266 -0.17 -19.27 36.51
N ASP A 267 -0.48 -20.55 36.31
CA ASP A 267 0.46 -21.68 36.46
C ASP A 267 1.58 -21.65 35.40
N ILE A 268 1.27 -21.23 34.17
CA ILE A 268 2.19 -21.26 33.03
C ILE A 268 2.97 -19.95 32.88
N PHE A 269 2.33 -18.80 33.10
CA PHE A 269 3.02 -17.50 32.95
C PHE A 269 3.68 -17.01 34.24
N GLY A 270 3.19 -17.38 35.42
CA GLY A 270 3.74 -16.95 36.71
C GLY A 270 3.93 -15.43 36.77
N ASP A 271 5.14 -14.99 37.12
CA ASP A 271 5.52 -13.58 37.22
C ASP A 271 5.45 -12.81 35.88
N MET A 272 5.34 -13.49 34.73
CA MET A 272 5.08 -12.82 33.45
C MET A 272 3.62 -12.34 33.34
N LEU A 273 2.68 -12.92 34.08
CA LEU A 273 1.29 -12.46 34.04
C LEU A 273 1.16 -11.10 34.74
N LEU A 274 0.47 -10.15 34.09
CA LEU A 274 0.02 -8.93 34.73
C LEU A 274 -1.40 -9.15 35.28
N ASP A 275 -1.52 -9.74 36.47
CA ASP A 275 -2.81 -10.03 37.11
C ASP A 275 -3.44 -8.80 37.78
N LYS A 276 -2.64 -7.77 38.10
CA LYS A 276 -3.04 -6.55 38.81
C LYS A 276 -2.53 -5.27 38.11
N PRO A 277 -3.18 -4.12 38.34
CA PRO A 277 -2.61 -2.82 38.01
C PRO A 277 -1.29 -2.57 38.75
N LEU A 278 -0.43 -1.74 38.16
CA LEU A 278 0.75 -1.15 38.81
C LEU A 278 0.30 -0.06 39.78
N ASP A 279 0.97 0.07 40.92
CA ASP A 279 0.63 1.07 41.95
C ASP A 279 0.67 2.52 41.43
N SER A 280 1.54 2.79 40.45
CA SER A 280 1.67 4.09 39.79
C SER A 280 0.60 4.40 38.74
N HIS A 281 -0.18 3.41 38.30
CA HIS A 281 -1.14 3.51 37.20
C HIS A 281 -2.45 2.77 37.56
N GLN A 282 -3.14 3.22 38.60
CA GLN A 282 -4.43 2.63 38.99
C GLN A 282 -5.52 2.87 37.93
N LEU A 283 -6.55 2.02 37.92
CA LEU A 283 -7.60 2.00 36.87
C LEU A 283 -8.69 3.07 37.09
N GLU A 284 -8.27 4.33 37.21
CA GLU A 284 -9.15 5.47 37.46
C GLU A 284 -9.45 6.28 36.18
N PRO A 285 -10.60 7.00 36.10
CA PRO A 285 -10.88 7.91 35.01
C PRO A 285 -9.83 9.03 34.90
N GLY A 286 -9.28 9.24 33.70
CA GLY A 286 -8.19 10.17 33.42
C GLY A 286 -6.78 9.62 33.67
N GLY A 287 -6.64 8.42 34.26
CA GLY A 287 -5.34 7.76 34.43
C GLY A 287 -4.78 7.29 33.09
N GLU A 288 -3.55 7.68 32.76
CA GLU A 288 -2.89 7.27 31.53
C GLU A 288 -2.50 5.79 31.53
N LEU A 289 -2.44 5.18 30.35
CA LEU A 289 -1.98 3.79 30.23
C LEU A 289 -0.48 3.72 30.52
N PRO A 290 0.00 2.75 31.33
CA PRO A 290 1.41 2.61 31.62
C PRO A 290 2.24 2.40 30.34
N PRO A 291 3.48 2.93 30.30
CA PRO A 291 4.35 2.82 29.13
C PRO A 291 4.84 1.38 28.90
N PRO A 292 5.22 1.03 27.65
CA PRO A 292 5.81 -0.27 27.34
C PRO A 292 7.07 -0.60 28.16
N SER A 293 7.83 0.42 28.60
CA SER A 293 9.02 0.26 29.45
C SER A 293 8.73 -0.34 30.83
N LEU A 294 7.69 0.15 31.52
CA LEU A 294 7.25 -0.35 32.84
C LEU A 294 6.53 -1.71 32.75
N LEU A 295 6.16 -2.12 31.54
CA LEU A 295 5.48 -3.38 31.23
C LEU A 295 6.40 -4.45 30.62
N LYS A 296 7.72 -4.29 30.70
CA LYS A 296 8.67 -5.29 30.20
C LYS A 296 8.47 -6.66 30.85
N ASN A 297 8.58 -7.70 30.04
CA ASN A 297 8.32 -9.10 30.36
C ASN A 297 6.92 -9.39 30.91
N LYS A 298 5.92 -8.54 30.62
CA LYS A 298 4.53 -8.72 31.04
C LYS A 298 3.60 -9.19 29.92
N ILE A 299 2.68 -10.07 30.29
CA ILE A 299 1.62 -10.64 29.48
C ILE A 299 0.28 -10.09 30.00
N ILE A 300 -0.47 -9.44 29.11
CA ILE A 300 -1.69 -8.69 29.45
C ILE A 300 -2.90 -9.37 28.80
N ILE A 301 -3.93 -9.68 29.59
CA ILE A 301 -5.12 -10.40 29.13
C ILE A 301 -6.21 -9.42 28.69
N LYS A 302 -6.53 -9.43 27.38
CA LYS A 302 -7.75 -8.81 26.83
C LYS A 302 -8.86 -9.85 26.84
N ASN A 303 -9.79 -9.72 27.79
CA ASN A 303 -11.00 -10.54 27.90
C ASN A 303 -12.12 -9.72 28.57
N LYS A 304 -13.39 -10.12 28.42
CA LYS A 304 -14.54 -9.49 29.10
C LYS A 304 -14.33 -9.41 30.61
N LYS A 305 -14.70 -8.27 31.21
CA LYS A 305 -14.66 -8.00 32.65
C LYS A 305 -16.07 -7.82 33.20
N LYS A 306 -16.34 -8.34 34.40
CA LYS A 306 -17.58 -8.07 35.15
C LYS A 306 -17.42 -6.79 35.97
N HIS A 307 -18.35 -5.85 35.79
CA HIS A 307 -18.47 -4.69 36.68
C HIS A 307 -19.38 -5.04 37.86
N HIS A 308 -18.84 -5.01 39.08
CA HIS A 308 -19.66 -4.94 40.29
C HIS A 308 -20.17 -3.51 40.44
N HIS A 309 -21.42 -3.26 40.04
CA HIS A 309 -22.10 -2.04 40.44
C HIS A 309 -22.36 -2.09 41.96
N HIS A 310 -21.77 -1.15 42.70
CA HIS A 310 -22.17 -0.88 44.08
C HIS A 310 -23.58 -0.27 44.09
N HIS A 311 -24.60 -1.11 43.96
CA HIS A 311 -25.88 -0.79 44.57
C HIS A 311 -25.64 -0.69 46.08
N LYS A 312 -25.72 0.54 46.62
CA LYS A 312 -26.08 0.70 48.02
C LYS A 312 -27.38 -0.09 48.23
N LYS A 313 -27.36 -1.08 49.12
CA LYS A 313 -28.59 -1.46 49.79
C LYS A 313 -28.98 -0.24 50.62
N GLU A 314 -30.13 0.36 50.30
CA GLU A 314 -30.83 1.15 51.28
C GLU A 314 -31.32 0.17 52.35
N GLU A 315 -30.93 0.42 53.60
CA GLU A 315 -31.38 -0.39 54.71
C GLU A 315 -32.84 -0.03 54.98
N ILE A 316 -33.72 -1.04 54.93
CA ILE A 316 -35.12 -0.88 55.28
C ILE A 316 -35.18 -0.75 56.81
N VAL A 317 -35.07 0.49 57.29
CA VAL A 317 -35.28 0.82 58.70
C VAL A 317 -36.77 0.72 58.97
N VAL A 318 -37.17 -0.34 59.68
CA VAL A 318 -38.51 -0.46 60.25
C VAL A 318 -38.60 0.52 61.41
N VAL A 319 -39.64 1.37 61.42
CA VAL A 319 -39.96 2.29 62.52
C VAL A 319 -41.41 2.04 62.93
N GLU A 320 -41.66 2.00 64.22
CA GLU A 320 -42.93 1.59 64.84
C GLU A 320 -43.95 2.74 64.90
N GLU A 321 -45.24 2.41 64.96
CA GLU A 321 -46.32 3.38 65.12
C GLU A 321 -46.48 3.81 66.60
N SER A 322 -46.60 5.12 66.87
CA SER A 322 -47.11 5.67 68.13
C SER A 322 -47.73 7.07 67.96
N GLU A 323 -49.06 7.10 67.81
CA GLU A 323 -50.04 8.07 68.33
C GLU A 323 -49.81 9.62 68.33
N GLN A 324 -50.78 10.31 67.66
CA GLN A 324 -51.55 11.50 68.12
C GLN A 324 -50.80 12.75 68.64
N HIS A 325 -51.00 13.97 68.11
CA HIS A 325 -52.26 14.73 68.17
C HIS A 325 -52.26 15.97 67.24
N VAL A 326 -53.44 16.59 66.96
CA VAL A 326 -53.61 17.83 66.16
C VAL A 326 -53.95 19.03 67.07
N PRO A 327 -53.77 20.31 66.65
CA PRO A 327 -54.91 21.07 66.12
C PRO A 327 -54.65 22.19 65.06
N GLN A 328 -55.57 22.27 64.08
CA GLN A 328 -56.19 23.48 63.45
C GLN A 328 -55.36 24.61 62.78
N GLY A 329 -55.74 24.93 61.53
CA GLY A 329 -55.49 26.21 60.82
C GLY A 329 -56.11 26.20 59.40
N ASN A 330 -56.95 27.19 59.04
CA ASN A 330 -57.80 27.18 57.82
C ASN A 330 -57.34 28.14 56.70
N GLY A 331 -57.76 27.86 55.44
CA GLY A 331 -57.59 28.71 54.23
C GLY A 331 -57.17 27.87 53.00
N GLU A 332 -57.98 27.48 51.99
CA GLU A 332 -59.02 28.17 51.16
C GLU A 332 -58.48 29.36 50.32
N VAL A 333 -58.65 29.46 48.98
CA VAL A 333 -59.14 28.54 47.90
C VAL A 333 -58.52 28.96 46.55
N ALA A 334 -58.35 28.05 45.56
CA ALA A 334 -58.52 28.35 44.12
C ALA A 334 -58.62 27.10 43.21
N HIS A 335 -59.75 26.93 42.50
CA HIS A 335 -59.87 26.13 41.25
C HIS A 335 -59.40 27.00 40.05
N GLY A 336 -59.19 26.49 38.81
CA GLY A 336 -59.27 25.13 38.28
C GLY A 336 -59.63 25.08 36.77
N SER A 337 -59.66 23.87 36.19
CA SER A 337 -59.97 23.50 34.77
C SER A 337 -58.82 23.71 33.76
N LEU A 338 -58.39 22.77 32.90
CA LEU A 338 -58.92 21.54 32.24
C LEU A 338 -59.73 21.72 30.94
N VAL A 339 -59.15 21.15 29.86
CA VAL A 339 -59.76 20.27 28.82
C VAL A 339 -60.73 20.86 27.77
N ARG A 340 -60.35 20.75 26.47
CA ARG A 340 -61.06 19.90 25.47
C ARG A 340 -60.21 19.53 24.22
N GLN A 341 -60.78 18.71 23.34
CA GLN A 341 -60.13 17.92 22.27
C GLN A 341 -60.60 18.35 20.86
N GLY A 342 -59.85 17.99 19.79
CA GLY A 342 -60.48 17.55 18.52
C GLY A 342 -59.80 17.85 17.18
N SER A 343 -59.52 16.77 16.40
CA SER A 343 -59.67 16.65 14.93
C SER A 343 -58.56 17.05 13.92
N LYS A 344 -57.84 16.00 13.44
CA LYS A 344 -57.62 15.55 12.02
C LYS A 344 -56.95 16.40 10.91
N GLU A 345 -56.26 15.64 10.02
CA GLU A 345 -55.85 15.92 8.60
C GLU A 345 -54.73 16.98 8.40
N SER A 346 -53.46 16.60 8.13
CA SER A 346 -52.78 16.19 6.85
C SER A 346 -52.22 17.39 6.04
N SER A 347 -51.06 17.36 5.35
CA SER A 347 -50.16 16.25 4.99
C SER A 347 -48.66 16.66 4.84
N GLU A 348 -47.77 15.66 4.85
CA GLU A 348 -46.43 15.54 4.22
C GLU A 348 -45.43 16.71 4.12
N THR A 349 -44.23 16.48 4.65
CA THR A 349 -43.03 16.17 3.82
C THR A 349 -42.01 15.38 4.64
N SER A 350 -41.10 14.64 4.00
CA SER A 350 -40.46 13.45 4.58
C SER A 350 -38.93 13.50 4.73
N GLU A 351 -38.44 13.06 5.90
CA GLU A 351 -37.09 12.52 6.08
C GLU A 351 -37.16 10.98 6.15
N SER A 352 -36.16 10.28 5.61
CA SER A 352 -36.17 8.82 5.46
C SER A 352 -35.20 8.14 6.44
N GLU A 353 -35.68 7.86 7.65
CA GLU A 353 -35.01 6.96 8.58
C GLU A 353 -35.03 5.51 8.08
N SER A 354 -33.90 4.82 8.23
CA SER A 354 -33.70 3.45 7.73
C SER A 354 -33.95 2.42 8.84
N SER A 355 -35.20 2.24 9.24
CA SER A 355 -35.57 1.34 10.35
C SER A 355 -35.23 -0.13 10.07
N SER A 356 -34.88 -0.85 11.15
CA SER A 356 -34.74 -2.31 11.16
C SER A 356 -35.61 -2.88 12.27
N GLU A 357 -36.87 -3.19 11.94
CA GLU A 357 -37.81 -3.87 12.84
C GLU A 357 -38.51 -5.03 12.09
N GLU A 358 -38.59 -6.19 12.75
CA GLU A 358 -39.85 -6.88 13.02
C GLU A 358 -39.68 -7.68 14.32
N GLU A 359 -40.60 -7.53 15.28
CA GLU A 359 -41.24 -8.62 16.07
C GLU A 359 -41.95 -8.08 17.33
N ALA A 360 -43.28 -7.95 17.24
CA ALA A 360 -44.20 -7.88 18.37
C ALA A 360 -45.64 -8.13 17.87
N GLY A 361 -46.42 -9.07 18.39
CA GLY A 361 -46.11 -10.13 19.35
C GLY A 361 -47.35 -11.00 19.62
N GLY A 362 -47.20 -12.15 20.27
CA GLY A 362 -48.32 -13.05 20.57
C GLY A 362 -48.01 -14.03 21.72
N THR A 363 -48.86 -14.03 22.75
CA THR A 363 -48.62 -14.74 24.02
C THR A 363 -48.74 -16.27 23.90
N GLY A 364 -47.75 -17.00 24.42
CA GLY A 364 -47.82 -18.44 24.66
C GLY A 364 -46.55 -19.00 25.31
N GLU A 365 -46.64 -19.46 26.56
CA GLU A 365 -45.49 -19.92 27.34
C GLU A 365 -44.96 -21.29 26.87
N VAL A 366 -43.85 -21.29 26.12
CA VAL A 366 -42.96 -22.45 25.97
C VAL A 366 -41.51 -21.94 25.88
N GLU A 367 -40.61 -22.46 26.73
CA GLU A 367 -39.20 -22.05 26.75
C GLU A 367 -38.49 -22.40 25.42
N GLY A 368 -38.13 -21.36 24.66
CA GLY A 368 -37.45 -21.47 23.37
C GLY A 368 -35.93 -21.44 23.49
N ILE A 369 -35.25 -22.27 22.69
CA ILE A 369 -33.78 -22.24 22.58
C ILE A 369 -33.38 -20.98 21.78
N SER A 370 -32.58 -20.12 22.41
CA SER A 370 -32.23 -18.78 21.94
C SER A 370 -31.13 -18.74 20.86
N GLU A 371 -30.96 -17.57 20.22
CA GLU A 371 -29.91 -17.29 19.22
C GLU A 371 -28.48 -17.20 19.79
N ASP A 372 -28.31 -17.48 21.09
CA ASP A 372 -27.16 -17.08 21.90
C ASP A 372 -25.84 -17.77 21.50
N SER A 373 -25.92 -18.83 20.69
CA SER A 373 -24.79 -19.65 20.22
C SER A 373 -23.71 -18.90 19.40
N ARG A 374 -23.93 -17.64 19.03
CA ARG A 374 -22.96 -16.80 18.29
C ARG A 374 -22.30 -15.72 19.15
N ARG A 375 -22.61 -15.65 20.44
CA ARG A 375 -22.06 -14.63 21.34
C ARG A 375 -20.97 -15.23 22.22
N GLU A 376 -19.83 -14.56 22.27
CA GLU A 376 -18.82 -14.76 23.32
C GLU A 376 -19.50 -14.82 24.70
N SER A 377 -19.18 -15.86 25.46
CA SER A 377 -19.73 -16.15 26.78
C SER A 377 -19.49 -15.04 27.83
N HIS A 378 -20.32 -15.00 28.86
CA HIS A 378 -20.06 -14.14 30.03
C HIS A 378 -18.84 -14.65 30.82
N ALA A 379 -17.93 -13.72 31.15
CA ALA A 379 -16.74 -14.04 31.93
C ALA A 379 -17.06 -14.50 33.36
N VAL A 380 -16.35 -15.52 33.86
CA VAL A 380 -16.30 -15.86 35.30
C VAL A 380 -15.42 -14.88 36.07
N ALA A 381 -15.51 -14.89 37.40
CA ALA A 381 -14.78 -13.93 38.24
C ALA A 381 -13.25 -14.13 38.11
N GLU A 382 -12.80 -15.37 38.00
CA GLU A 382 -11.40 -15.77 38.01
C GLU A 382 -10.65 -15.32 36.75
N ILE A 383 -11.31 -15.35 35.59
CA ILE A 383 -10.76 -14.84 34.33
C ILE A 383 -10.99 -13.33 34.17
N SER A 384 -12.06 -12.79 34.76
CA SER A 384 -12.32 -11.35 34.85
C SER A 384 -11.33 -10.62 35.78
N ALA A 385 -10.74 -11.32 36.75
CA ALA A 385 -9.73 -10.78 37.66
C ALA A 385 -8.39 -10.49 36.96
N LEU A 386 -8.08 -11.19 35.86
CA LEU A 386 -6.84 -11.02 35.09
C LEU A 386 -6.85 -9.80 34.14
N VAL A 387 -7.95 -9.04 34.09
CA VAL A 387 -8.18 -7.97 33.11
C VAL A 387 -7.98 -6.59 33.74
N ASN A 388 -6.93 -5.87 33.32
CA ASN A 388 -6.59 -4.53 33.79
C ASN A 388 -6.61 -3.50 32.66
N TYR A 389 -5.48 -3.23 32.00
CA TYR A 389 -5.27 -2.09 31.10
C TYR A 389 -5.87 -2.22 29.70
N VAL A 390 -6.29 -3.42 29.32
CA VAL A 390 -6.84 -3.72 27.99
C VAL A 390 -8.22 -4.34 28.16
N GLN A 391 -9.15 -3.59 28.76
CA GLN A 391 -10.50 -4.05 29.05
C GLN A 391 -11.41 -3.84 27.82
N PRO A 392 -11.80 -4.89 27.07
CA PRO A 392 -12.68 -4.77 25.93
C PRO A 392 -14.09 -4.35 26.37
N VAL A 393 -14.61 -3.29 25.75
CA VAL A 393 -16.00 -2.81 25.90
C VAL A 393 -16.67 -2.66 24.54
N HIS A 394 -17.99 -2.72 24.51
CA HIS A 394 -18.75 -2.42 23.31
C HIS A 394 -18.64 -0.92 22.99
N PHE A 395 -18.16 -0.60 21.79
CA PHE A 395 -18.13 0.77 21.31
C PHE A 395 -19.56 1.29 21.09
N SER A 396 -19.80 2.56 21.39
CA SER A 396 -21.11 3.21 21.25
C SER A 396 -20.97 4.53 20.50
N SER A 397 -20.20 5.47 21.03
CA SER A 397 -19.77 6.66 20.29
C SER A 397 -18.44 7.20 20.85
N PHE A 398 -17.76 8.05 20.09
CA PHE A 398 -16.52 8.71 20.56
C PHE A 398 -16.79 9.66 21.72
N GLU A 399 -17.91 10.38 21.69
CA GLU A 399 -18.34 11.30 22.74
C GLU A 399 -18.68 10.57 24.05
N ASN A 400 -19.21 9.35 23.99
CA ASN A 400 -19.44 8.52 25.18
C ASN A 400 -18.12 8.00 25.79
N ALA A 401 -17.16 7.61 24.93
CA ALA A 401 -15.84 7.19 25.38
C ALA A 401 -15.06 8.34 26.04
N GLU A 402 -15.08 9.54 25.42
CA GLU A 402 -14.48 10.77 25.95
C GLU A 402 -15.14 11.20 27.27
N LYS A 403 -16.47 11.20 27.36
CA LYS A 403 -17.22 11.50 28.61
C LYS A 403 -16.93 10.53 29.76
N LYS A 404 -16.71 9.24 29.46
CA LYS A 404 -16.28 8.25 30.46
C LYS A 404 -14.85 8.51 30.94
N ASN A 405 -13.98 9.00 30.06
CA ASN A 405 -12.58 9.30 30.31
C ASN A 405 -11.76 8.10 30.85
N ARG A 406 -12.06 6.86 30.44
CA ARG A 406 -11.43 5.63 30.96
C ARG A 406 -10.47 5.03 29.94
N TYR A 407 -9.18 5.31 30.07
CA TYR A 407 -8.19 4.96 29.06
C TYR A 407 -7.85 3.45 29.01
N TYR A 408 -8.17 2.71 30.08
CA TYR A 408 -8.11 1.25 30.13
C TYR A 408 -9.32 0.53 29.49
N GLU A 409 -10.42 1.24 29.20
CA GLU A 409 -11.48 0.70 28.34
C GLU A 409 -11.03 0.78 26.87
N MET A 410 -11.11 -0.32 26.14
CA MET A 410 -10.67 -0.44 24.74
C MET A 410 -11.75 -1.07 23.87
N SER A 411 -11.72 -0.81 22.57
CA SER A 411 -12.70 -1.38 21.62
C SER A 411 -12.03 -2.16 20.49
N SER A 412 -12.72 -3.22 20.04
CA SER A 412 -12.33 -4.02 18.88
C SER A 412 -13.38 -3.86 17.78
N PHE A 413 -12.92 -3.62 16.56
CA PHE A 413 -13.74 -3.28 15.38
C PHE A 413 -13.38 -4.21 14.22
N ASP A 414 -14.37 -4.70 13.47
CA ASP A 414 -14.06 -5.31 12.16
C ASP A 414 -13.66 -4.22 11.14
N GLU A 415 -12.97 -4.61 10.06
CA GLU A 415 -12.46 -3.67 9.06
C GLU A 415 -13.55 -2.77 8.44
N LYS A 416 -14.81 -3.22 8.37
CA LYS A 416 -15.94 -2.47 7.79
C LYS A 416 -16.40 -1.42 8.79
N GLN A 417 -16.64 -1.82 10.05
CA GLN A 417 -17.00 -0.89 11.12
C GLN A 417 -15.93 0.19 11.32
N ALA A 418 -14.65 -0.20 11.35
CA ALA A 418 -13.53 0.74 11.42
C ALA A 418 -13.45 1.65 10.18
N THR A 419 -13.74 1.14 8.98
CA THR A 419 -13.79 1.95 7.74
C THR A 419 -14.95 2.96 7.77
N THR A 420 -16.11 2.60 8.32
CA THR A 420 -17.26 3.50 8.48
C THR A 420 -16.91 4.64 9.45
N LEU A 421 -16.44 4.31 10.66
CA LEU A 421 -16.02 5.30 11.65
C LEU A 421 -14.94 6.25 11.12
N LEU A 422 -13.97 5.75 10.35
CA LEU A 422 -12.93 6.56 9.73
C LEU A 422 -13.46 7.49 8.62
N LYS A 423 -14.54 7.14 7.92
CA LYS A 423 -15.16 8.02 6.91
C LYS A 423 -16.03 9.11 7.54
N GLU A 424 -16.73 8.79 8.62
CA GLU A 424 -17.77 9.64 9.20
C GLU A 424 -17.25 10.56 10.30
N ARG A 425 -16.29 10.08 11.12
CA ARG A 425 -15.75 10.79 12.28
C ARG A 425 -14.20 10.66 12.36
N PRO A 426 -13.45 11.01 11.28
CA PRO A 426 -12.01 10.75 11.18
C PRO A 426 -11.17 11.40 12.29
N VAL A 427 -11.43 12.68 12.59
CA VAL A 427 -10.67 13.46 13.57
C VAL A 427 -10.92 12.96 15.00
N GLU A 428 -12.16 12.57 15.29
CA GLU A 428 -12.55 11.95 16.56
C GLU A 428 -11.90 10.58 16.75
N PHE A 429 -11.77 9.78 15.69
CA PHE A 429 -11.09 8.48 15.77
C PHE A 429 -9.59 8.64 16.09
N VAL A 430 -8.92 9.62 15.47
CA VAL A 430 -7.53 9.99 15.86
C VAL A 430 -7.47 10.46 17.31
N ASN A 431 -8.43 11.28 17.76
CA ASN A 431 -8.45 11.79 19.14
C ASN A 431 -8.65 10.68 20.18
N TYR A 432 -9.59 9.75 19.94
CA TYR A 432 -9.79 8.54 20.75
C TYR A 432 -8.50 7.73 20.88
N ASN A 433 -7.80 7.52 19.77
CA ASN A 433 -6.56 6.75 19.71
C ASN A 433 -5.34 7.44 20.36
N LYS A 434 -5.45 8.68 20.87
CA LYS A 434 -4.42 9.26 21.74
C LYS A 434 -4.43 8.63 23.13
N HIS A 435 -5.59 8.15 23.60
CA HIS A 435 -5.80 7.80 25.00
C HIS A 435 -6.25 6.36 25.19
N GLN A 436 -7.13 5.88 24.31
CA GLN A 436 -7.64 4.51 24.34
C GLN A 436 -7.01 3.65 23.24
N LEU A 437 -7.00 2.34 23.45
CA LEU A 437 -6.58 1.37 22.45
C LEU A 437 -7.75 1.01 21.53
N SER A 438 -7.51 0.99 20.23
CA SER A 438 -8.37 0.32 19.25
C SER A 438 -7.68 -0.90 18.66
N ARG A 439 -8.46 -1.98 18.48
CA ARG A 439 -8.09 -3.13 17.65
C ARG A 439 -8.93 -3.15 16.38
N VAL A 440 -8.29 -3.34 15.24
CA VAL A 440 -8.97 -3.54 13.95
C VAL A 440 -8.61 -4.91 13.40
N TYR A 441 -9.59 -5.70 12.97
CA TYR A 441 -9.38 -7.06 12.48
C TYR A 441 -10.15 -7.36 11.17
N PRO A 442 -9.73 -8.35 10.37
CA PRO A 442 -10.31 -8.62 9.05
C PRO A 442 -11.73 -9.19 9.17
N ALA A 443 -12.66 -8.76 8.32
CA ALA A 443 -14.03 -9.27 8.36
C ALA A 443 -14.09 -10.73 7.86
N GLY A 444 -14.95 -11.54 8.48
CA GLY A 444 -15.11 -12.99 8.19
C GLY A 444 -15.48 -13.36 6.75
N THR A 445 -15.82 -12.38 5.90
CA THR A 445 -15.88 -12.54 4.43
C THR A 445 -14.54 -12.92 3.79
N ARG A 446 -13.41 -12.69 4.48
CA ARG A 446 -12.05 -13.01 4.01
C ARG A 446 -11.67 -14.46 4.28
N ILE A 447 -12.49 -15.39 3.79
CA ILE A 447 -12.32 -16.84 4.03
C ILE A 447 -10.95 -17.38 3.59
N VAL A 448 -10.32 -16.76 2.57
CA VAL A 448 -8.96 -17.06 2.09
C VAL A 448 -7.82 -16.45 2.90
N SER A 449 -8.12 -15.84 4.06
CA SER A 449 -7.16 -15.21 4.96
C SER A 449 -6.39 -14.02 4.37
N SER A 450 -6.94 -13.36 3.34
CA SER A 450 -6.36 -12.14 2.78
C SER A 450 -6.42 -10.97 3.77
N ASN A 451 -5.49 -10.02 3.65
CA ASN A 451 -5.42 -8.86 4.55
C ASN A 451 -6.07 -7.59 3.97
N PHE A 452 -6.46 -6.68 4.85
CA PHE A 452 -6.73 -5.28 4.49
C PHE A 452 -5.42 -4.47 4.52
N MET A 453 -5.44 -3.23 4.02
CA MET A 453 -4.26 -2.36 4.02
C MET A 453 -4.08 -1.71 5.42
N PRO A 454 -3.06 -2.07 6.22
CA PRO A 454 -2.97 -1.62 7.62
C PRO A 454 -2.77 -0.11 7.75
N GLN A 455 -2.12 0.51 6.78
CA GLN A 455 -1.93 1.97 6.68
C GLN A 455 -3.24 2.75 6.86
N VAL A 456 -4.37 2.24 6.37
CA VAL A 456 -5.68 2.89 6.48
C VAL A 456 -6.04 3.16 7.95
N PHE A 457 -5.70 2.25 8.85
CA PHE A 457 -6.01 2.36 10.28
C PHE A 457 -4.84 2.93 11.09
N TRP A 458 -3.59 2.79 10.63
CA TRP A 458 -2.47 3.56 11.19
C TRP A 458 -2.64 5.07 10.96
N ASN A 459 -3.23 5.49 9.82
CA ASN A 459 -3.63 6.88 9.58
C ASN A 459 -4.68 7.40 10.58
N ALA A 460 -5.52 6.52 11.13
CA ALA A 460 -6.45 6.83 12.21
C ALA A 460 -5.81 6.76 13.61
N GLY A 461 -4.52 6.40 13.71
CA GLY A 461 -3.80 6.21 14.96
C GLY A 461 -4.06 4.88 15.67
N CYS A 462 -4.77 3.94 15.03
CA CYS A 462 -5.14 2.65 15.63
C CYS A 462 -3.90 1.82 15.94
N GLN A 463 -3.82 1.28 17.16
CA GLN A 463 -2.62 0.64 17.68
C GLN A 463 -2.56 -0.85 17.30
N LEU A 464 -3.65 -1.59 17.54
CA LEU A 464 -3.71 -3.06 17.41
C LEU A 464 -4.31 -3.45 16.05
N VAL A 465 -3.62 -3.12 14.97
CA VAL A 465 -4.07 -3.39 13.58
C VAL A 465 -3.71 -4.83 13.20
N ALA A 466 -4.65 -5.74 13.40
CA ALA A 466 -4.40 -7.19 13.39
C ALA A 466 -4.53 -7.82 12.00
N LEU A 467 -3.52 -8.59 11.60
CA LEU A 467 -3.41 -9.21 10.27
C LEU A 467 -3.27 -10.75 10.31
N ASN A 468 -3.65 -11.40 9.22
CA ASN A 468 -3.47 -12.83 8.98
C ASN A 468 -2.01 -13.13 8.60
N TYR A 469 -1.20 -13.55 9.58
CA TYR A 469 0.24 -13.83 9.43
C TYR A 469 0.57 -14.95 8.44
N GLN A 470 -0.37 -15.87 8.20
CA GLN A 470 -0.24 -16.96 7.24
C GLN A 470 -0.26 -16.50 5.76
N THR A 471 -0.59 -15.24 5.49
CA THR A 471 -0.77 -14.71 4.13
C THR A 471 0.18 -13.54 3.89
N LEU A 472 1.27 -13.82 3.16
CA LEU A 472 2.37 -12.87 2.89
C LEU A 472 2.05 -11.87 1.76
N ASP A 473 0.81 -11.38 1.72
CA ASP A 473 0.37 -10.39 0.74
C ASP A 473 1.00 -9.00 1.02
N LEU A 474 0.70 -8.02 0.15
CA LEU A 474 1.24 -6.67 0.22
C LEU A 474 1.07 -6.01 1.60
N ALA A 475 0.00 -6.30 2.32
CA ALA A 475 -0.25 -5.75 3.64
C ALA A 475 0.67 -6.38 4.71
N MET A 476 0.86 -7.69 4.66
CA MET A 476 1.83 -8.37 5.53
C MET A 476 3.28 -7.98 5.21
N GLN A 477 3.61 -7.78 3.92
CA GLN A 477 4.91 -7.26 3.48
C GLN A 477 5.21 -5.87 4.07
N LEU A 478 4.22 -4.97 4.08
CA LEU A 478 4.35 -3.66 4.72
C LEU A 478 4.48 -3.79 6.25
N ASN A 479 3.69 -4.66 6.89
CA ASN A 479 3.75 -4.90 8.34
C ASN A 479 5.11 -5.44 8.80
N LEU A 480 5.61 -6.51 8.18
CA LEU A 480 6.95 -7.07 8.47
C LEU A 480 8.08 -6.09 8.09
N GLY A 481 7.83 -5.24 7.09
CA GLY A 481 8.77 -4.21 6.65
C GLY A 481 8.91 -3.05 7.63
N ILE A 482 7.81 -2.56 8.20
CA ILE A 482 7.81 -1.43 9.14
C ILE A 482 8.16 -1.84 10.57
N PHE A 483 7.69 -3.00 11.04
CA PHE A 483 8.08 -3.55 12.35
C PHE A 483 9.47 -4.24 12.33
N GLU A 484 10.29 -4.02 11.29
CA GLU A 484 11.73 -4.26 11.41
C GLU A 484 12.43 -3.20 12.27
N TYR A 485 11.94 -1.96 12.23
CA TYR A 485 12.53 -0.79 12.88
C TYR A 485 12.31 -0.86 14.40
N ASN A 486 12.95 0.05 15.15
CA ASN A 486 12.94 0.05 16.62
C ASN A 486 13.34 -1.33 17.20
N LYS A 487 14.45 -1.89 16.70
CA LYS A 487 15.03 -3.21 17.06
C LYS A 487 14.09 -4.41 16.93
N ARG A 488 13.09 -4.37 16.03
CA ARG A 488 12.02 -5.38 15.92
C ARG A 488 11.23 -5.59 17.21
N CYS A 489 11.19 -4.60 18.11
CA CYS A 489 10.54 -4.78 19.41
C CYS A 489 9.01 -4.97 19.30
N GLY A 490 8.43 -4.67 18.13
CA GLY A 490 7.00 -4.79 17.84
C GLY A 490 6.16 -3.60 18.29
N TYR A 491 6.82 -2.53 18.75
CA TYR A 491 6.26 -1.23 19.10
C TYR A 491 6.95 -0.14 18.27
N LEU A 492 6.19 0.76 17.67
CA LEU A 492 6.69 1.93 16.97
C LEU A 492 5.96 3.16 17.50
N LEU A 493 6.70 4.19 17.92
CA LEU A 493 6.10 5.40 18.46
C LEU A 493 5.33 6.15 17.38
N LYS A 494 4.09 6.56 17.68
CA LYS A 494 3.29 7.34 16.72
C LYS A 494 3.85 8.76 16.55
N PRO A 495 3.70 9.36 15.35
CA PRO A 495 4.03 10.76 15.10
C PRO A 495 3.44 11.73 16.14
N GLU A 496 4.12 12.86 16.41
CA GLU A 496 3.81 13.73 17.57
C GLU A 496 2.36 14.24 17.59
N PHE A 497 1.86 14.67 16.43
CA PHE A 497 0.49 15.17 16.24
C PHE A 497 -0.59 14.08 16.42
N MET A 498 -0.23 12.78 16.43
CA MET A 498 -1.13 11.66 16.75
C MET A 498 -1.13 11.28 18.24
N ARG A 499 -0.38 12.04 19.07
CA ARG A 499 -0.25 11.86 20.52
C ARG A 499 -0.70 13.10 21.29
N ARG A 500 -0.32 14.29 20.80
CA ARG A 500 -0.59 15.57 21.48
C ARG A 500 -2.07 15.89 21.66
N LYS A 501 -2.45 16.24 22.89
CA LYS A 501 -3.82 16.60 23.28
C LYS A 501 -4.30 17.89 22.61
N ASP A 502 -3.39 18.87 22.43
CA ASP A 502 -3.66 20.19 21.84
C ASP A 502 -3.69 20.21 20.30
N ARG A 503 -3.31 19.12 19.63
CA ARG A 503 -3.29 19.01 18.16
C ARG A 503 -4.47 18.21 17.63
N ARG A 504 -4.96 18.56 16.44
CA ARG A 504 -5.92 17.75 15.67
C ARG A 504 -5.30 17.45 14.31
N LEU A 505 -5.40 16.20 13.89
CA LEU A 505 -5.06 15.74 12.55
C LEU A 505 -6.35 15.33 11.85
N ASP A 506 -6.53 15.75 10.60
CA ASP A 506 -7.44 15.08 9.67
C ASP A 506 -6.61 14.10 8.80
N PRO A 507 -6.82 12.78 8.93
CA PRO A 507 -6.22 11.78 8.06
C PRO A 507 -6.47 11.98 6.56
N PHE A 508 -7.45 12.79 6.16
CA PHE A 508 -7.78 13.08 4.76
C PHE A 508 -7.24 14.44 4.25
N ALA A 509 -6.42 15.15 5.04
CA ALA A 509 -5.88 16.45 4.65
C ALA A 509 -5.02 16.39 3.35
N GLU A 510 -5.50 17.05 2.29
CA GLU A 510 -4.74 17.25 1.04
C GLU A 510 -3.80 18.46 1.09
N SER A 511 -4.07 19.41 1.99
CA SER A 511 -3.25 20.60 2.26
C SER A 511 -2.02 20.27 3.13
N THR A 512 -1.09 21.21 3.29
CA THR A 512 -0.05 21.10 4.34
C THR A 512 -0.70 21.42 5.68
N VAL A 513 -0.48 20.57 6.69
CA VAL A 513 -1.03 20.76 8.03
C VAL A 513 -0.09 21.67 8.84
N ASP A 514 -0.66 22.60 9.62
CA ASP A 514 0.15 23.53 10.43
C ASP A 514 1.01 22.78 11.47
N GLY A 515 2.25 23.25 11.65
CA GLY A 515 3.27 22.61 12.48
C GLY A 515 3.87 21.32 11.93
N ILE A 516 3.52 20.87 10.72
CA ILE A 516 4.12 19.70 10.06
C ILE A 516 4.95 20.13 8.85
N ILE A 517 6.23 19.74 8.82
CA ILE A 517 7.11 19.94 7.66
C ILE A 517 6.77 18.86 6.63
N ALA A 518 6.02 19.25 5.59
CA ALA A 518 5.77 18.41 4.44
C ALA A 518 7.06 18.18 3.64
N GLY A 519 7.20 17.01 3.02
CA GLY A 519 8.40 16.59 2.28
C GLY A 519 8.23 16.56 0.76
N SER A 520 9.35 16.54 0.05
CA SER A 520 9.43 16.25 -1.37
C SER A 520 10.48 15.14 -1.58
N LEU A 521 10.13 14.13 -2.38
CA LEU A 521 10.97 12.95 -2.60
C LEU A 521 11.09 12.62 -4.08
N SER A 522 12.29 12.25 -4.50
CA SER A 522 12.58 11.73 -5.84
C SER A 522 13.39 10.44 -5.75
N VAL A 523 13.03 9.44 -6.56
CA VAL A 523 13.73 8.14 -6.63
C VAL A 523 13.97 7.77 -8.08
N SER A 524 15.24 7.76 -8.52
CA SER A 524 15.64 7.13 -9.78
C SER A 524 16.16 5.71 -9.51
N VAL A 525 15.53 4.71 -10.14
CA VAL A 525 16.07 3.33 -10.13
C VAL A 525 17.15 3.25 -11.19
N VAL A 526 18.42 3.10 -10.79
CA VAL A 526 19.56 3.15 -11.72
C VAL A 526 19.78 1.76 -12.33
N SER A 527 19.97 0.75 -11.49
CA SER A 527 20.27 -0.63 -11.90
C SER A 527 19.89 -1.64 -10.82
N GLY A 528 19.82 -2.92 -11.21
CA GLY A 528 19.74 -4.06 -10.30
C GLY A 528 20.98 -4.95 -10.37
N GLN A 529 21.23 -5.71 -9.32
CA GLN A 529 22.32 -6.67 -9.21
C GLN A 529 21.78 -7.99 -8.68
N LEU A 530 22.10 -9.10 -9.37
CA LEU A 530 21.81 -10.48 -8.96
C LEU A 530 20.33 -10.72 -8.59
N LEU A 531 19.40 -10.13 -9.34
CA LEU A 531 17.96 -10.17 -9.05
C LEU A 531 17.36 -11.59 -9.21
N THR A 532 17.93 -12.40 -10.09
CA THR A 532 17.46 -13.76 -10.40
C THR A 532 18.55 -14.54 -11.13
N ASP A 533 18.61 -15.85 -10.87
CA ASP A 533 19.50 -16.81 -11.55
C ASP A 533 18.92 -17.29 -12.89
N LYS A 534 17.67 -16.92 -13.19
CA LYS A 534 16.99 -17.17 -14.46
C LYS A 534 17.26 -16.05 -15.47
N ARG A 535 17.27 -16.42 -16.75
CA ARG A 535 17.26 -15.45 -17.84
C ARG A 535 15.82 -15.10 -18.18
N CYS A 536 15.37 -13.95 -17.69
CA CYS A 536 14.05 -13.39 -17.93
C CYS A 536 14.13 -11.86 -17.95
N GLY A 537 13.07 -11.18 -18.42
CA GLY A 537 12.94 -9.74 -18.24
C GLY A 537 12.66 -9.37 -16.79
N THR A 538 13.17 -8.22 -16.35
CA THR A 538 12.93 -7.68 -14.99
C THR A 538 12.49 -6.23 -15.01
N TYR A 539 11.75 -5.79 -14.00
CA TYR A 539 11.37 -4.38 -13.77
C TYR A 539 11.26 -4.08 -12.26
N VAL A 540 11.26 -2.81 -11.89
CA VAL A 540 11.09 -2.34 -10.51
C VAL A 540 9.86 -1.44 -10.41
N GLU A 541 9.09 -1.59 -9.33
CA GLU A 541 7.99 -0.69 -8.95
C GLU A 541 8.37 0.05 -7.65
N VAL A 542 7.95 1.31 -7.54
CA VAL A 542 8.20 2.17 -6.37
C VAL A 542 6.86 2.78 -5.93
N ASP A 543 6.23 2.13 -4.96
CA ASP A 543 5.00 2.61 -4.33
C ASP A 543 5.32 3.47 -3.09
N MET A 544 4.42 4.39 -2.74
CA MET A 544 4.38 5.07 -1.43
C MET A 544 3.05 4.77 -0.72
N PHE A 545 3.13 4.57 0.59
CA PHE A 545 1.99 4.38 1.49
C PHE A 545 2.11 5.38 2.63
N GLY A 546 1.03 6.05 3.00
CA GLY A 546 0.99 7.09 4.02
C GLY A 546 -0.45 7.56 4.22
N LEU A 547 -0.68 8.86 4.38
CA LEU A 547 -2.02 9.44 4.21
C LEU A 547 -2.60 9.13 2.82
N PRO A 548 -3.92 9.24 2.60
CA PRO A 548 -4.53 9.06 1.28
C PRO A 548 -3.95 10.01 0.23
N ALA A 549 -3.61 11.25 0.60
CA ALA A 549 -2.97 12.24 -0.26
C ALA A 549 -1.52 11.84 -0.66
N ASP A 550 -0.82 11.10 0.20
CA ASP A 550 0.57 10.67 0.01
C ASP A 550 0.68 9.29 -0.67
N THR A 551 -0.40 8.51 -0.65
CA THR A 551 -0.40 7.12 -1.10
C THR A 551 -0.44 7.03 -2.63
N VAL A 552 0.71 6.73 -3.22
CA VAL A 552 0.89 6.58 -4.67
C VAL A 552 1.23 5.12 -4.99
N ARG A 553 0.34 4.42 -5.70
CA ARG A 553 0.45 2.98 -5.98
C ARG A 553 0.33 2.65 -7.45
N LYS A 554 1.14 1.71 -7.95
CA LYS A 554 1.17 1.22 -9.36
C LYS A 554 1.35 2.32 -10.42
N LYS A 555 1.81 3.50 -10.03
CA LYS A 555 2.06 4.66 -10.90
C LYS A 555 3.50 4.68 -11.41
N PHE A 556 4.45 4.32 -10.55
CA PHE A 556 5.88 4.41 -10.82
C PHE A 556 6.47 3.01 -10.99
N ARG A 557 6.84 2.70 -12.23
CA ARG A 557 7.38 1.42 -12.66
C ARG A 557 8.43 1.68 -13.75
N THR A 558 9.56 1.00 -13.67
CA THR A 558 10.61 1.07 -14.70
C THR A 558 10.19 0.38 -15.99
N ARG A 559 10.87 0.69 -17.10
CA ARG A 559 10.84 -0.20 -18.27
C ARG A 559 11.32 -1.60 -17.91
N VAL A 560 10.86 -2.59 -18.66
CA VAL A 560 11.36 -3.97 -18.53
C VAL A 560 12.73 -4.06 -19.22
N VAL A 561 13.73 -4.57 -18.51
CA VAL A 561 15.04 -4.91 -19.09
C VAL A 561 15.00 -6.39 -19.44
N PRO A 562 14.92 -6.78 -20.72
CA PRO A 562 14.74 -8.18 -21.13
C PRO A 562 16.02 -9.01 -20.92
N ASN A 563 15.84 -10.29 -20.61
CA ASN A 563 16.88 -11.33 -20.61
C ASN A 563 18.14 -11.04 -19.76
N ASN A 564 18.04 -10.23 -18.71
CA ASN A 564 19.15 -9.91 -17.80
C ASN A 564 18.70 -9.87 -16.33
N GLY A 565 19.00 -10.94 -15.59
CA GLY A 565 18.83 -11.01 -14.13
C GLY A 565 20.07 -10.61 -13.33
N ILE A 566 21.25 -10.51 -13.97
CA ILE A 566 22.55 -10.36 -13.30
C ILE A 566 22.89 -8.88 -13.04
N ASN A 567 22.70 -8.01 -14.04
CA ASN A 567 23.02 -6.58 -13.95
C ASN A 567 22.10 -5.66 -14.82
N PRO A 568 20.76 -5.75 -14.73
CA PRO A 568 19.88 -4.88 -15.50
C PRO A 568 20.10 -3.40 -15.15
N VAL A 569 20.17 -2.53 -16.15
CA VAL A 569 20.26 -1.07 -15.99
C VAL A 569 18.95 -0.46 -16.49
N TYR A 570 18.21 0.18 -15.59
CA TYR A 570 16.85 0.66 -15.88
C TYR A 570 16.87 2.03 -16.55
N GLY A 571 17.68 2.98 -16.05
CA GLY A 571 17.97 4.24 -16.75
C GLY A 571 16.73 5.02 -17.22
N ASP A 572 15.70 5.08 -16.37
CA ASP A 572 14.46 5.83 -16.56
C ASP A 572 14.52 7.19 -15.82
N GLU A 573 13.55 8.07 -16.07
CA GLU A 573 13.41 9.34 -15.36
C GLU A 573 13.09 9.15 -13.86
N PRO A 574 13.46 10.11 -12.98
CA PRO A 574 13.11 10.08 -11.57
C PRO A 574 11.60 9.95 -11.30
N PHE A 575 11.23 9.05 -10.39
CA PHE A 575 9.89 8.98 -9.83
C PHE A 575 9.72 10.05 -8.74
N VAL A 576 8.92 11.08 -9.04
CA VAL A 576 8.79 12.28 -8.19
C VAL A 576 7.48 12.28 -7.39
N PHE A 577 7.62 12.21 -6.07
CA PHE A 577 6.59 12.44 -5.06
C PHE A 577 6.68 13.92 -4.65
N LYS A 578 6.15 14.82 -5.49
CA LYS A 578 6.38 16.29 -5.37
C LYS A 578 6.02 16.84 -3.99
N LYS A 579 4.98 16.30 -3.38
CA LYS A 579 4.48 16.66 -2.05
C LYS A 579 4.14 15.38 -1.30
N VAL A 580 4.64 15.29 -0.07
CA VAL A 580 4.28 14.31 0.96
C VAL A 580 3.81 15.13 2.16
N VAL A 581 2.52 15.16 2.40
CA VAL A 581 1.85 15.91 3.48
C VAL A 581 2.39 15.49 4.84
N LEU A 582 2.61 14.19 5.05
CA LEU A 582 2.94 13.63 6.36
C LEU A 582 4.12 12.66 6.33
N PRO A 583 5.37 13.16 6.16
CA PRO A 583 6.55 12.30 6.01
C PRO A 583 6.75 11.28 7.15
N GLU A 584 6.47 11.66 8.41
CA GLU A 584 6.59 10.77 9.58
C GLU A 584 5.73 9.51 9.51
N LEU A 585 4.63 9.53 8.75
CA LEU A 585 3.72 8.38 8.59
C LEU A 585 3.84 7.71 7.21
N ALA A 586 4.74 8.22 6.35
CA ALA A 586 4.92 7.74 4.99
C ALA A 586 6.07 6.72 4.87
N MET A 587 5.86 5.69 4.06
CA MET A 587 6.86 4.67 3.74
C MET A 587 6.88 4.38 2.23
N LEU A 588 8.08 4.22 1.67
CA LEU A 588 8.29 3.64 0.36
C LEU A 588 8.20 2.11 0.44
N ARG A 589 7.66 1.49 -0.61
CA ARG A 589 7.89 0.08 -0.95
C ARG A 589 8.48 -0.02 -2.33
N ILE A 590 9.71 -0.51 -2.40
CA ILE A 590 10.45 -0.76 -3.64
C ILE A 590 10.42 -2.25 -3.90
N SER A 591 10.01 -2.70 -5.10
CA SER A 591 9.90 -4.12 -5.42
C SER A 591 10.35 -4.46 -6.84
N ALA A 592 11.29 -5.39 -6.95
CA ALA A 592 11.74 -5.95 -8.21
C ALA A 592 10.89 -7.17 -8.59
N HIS A 593 10.49 -7.26 -9.85
CA HIS A 593 9.64 -8.31 -10.40
C HIS A 593 10.25 -8.87 -11.70
N GLU A 594 9.94 -10.12 -12.01
CA GLU A 594 10.05 -10.65 -13.36
C GLU A 594 8.96 -10.03 -14.26
N GLU A 595 9.21 -10.01 -15.57
CA GLU A 595 8.25 -9.64 -16.62
C GLU A 595 6.90 -10.40 -16.53
N SER A 596 6.91 -11.60 -15.97
CA SER A 596 5.72 -12.42 -15.65
C SER A 596 4.83 -11.84 -14.52
N GLY A 597 5.27 -10.79 -13.85
CA GLY A 597 4.66 -10.24 -12.63
C GLY A 597 5.08 -10.95 -11.34
N ARG A 598 5.94 -11.99 -11.41
CA ARG A 598 6.44 -12.69 -10.22
C ARG A 598 7.39 -11.80 -9.42
N LEU A 599 7.12 -11.60 -8.14
CA LEU A 599 8.01 -10.88 -7.22
C LEU A 599 9.36 -11.61 -7.09
N LEU A 600 10.45 -10.86 -7.22
CA LEU A 600 11.83 -11.33 -6.97
C LEU A 600 12.29 -10.92 -5.57
N GLY A 601 11.94 -9.71 -5.13
CA GLY A 601 12.19 -9.22 -3.79
C GLY A 601 11.72 -7.77 -3.61
N HIS A 602 11.61 -7.33 -2.36
CA HIS A 602 11.14 -5.99 -2.02
C HIS A 602 11.88 -5.37 -0.83
N ARG A 603 11.75 -4.06 -0.61
CA ARG A 603 12.19 -3.37 0.60
C ARG A 603 11.15 -2.32 0.98
N VAL A 604 10.88 -2.21 2.28
CA VAL A 604 10.07 -1.14 2.88
C VAL A 604 11.00 -0.18 3.62
N LEU A 605 10.83 1.12 3.43
CA LEU A 605 11.70 2.18 3.93
C LEU A 605 10.83 3.38 4.41
N PRO A 606 10.85 3.77 5.69
CA PRO A 606 10.22 5.01 6.17
C PRO A 606 10.82 6.23 5.47
N VAL A 607 9.99 7.17 5.04
CA VAL A 607 10.42 8.41 4.37
C VAL A 607 11.29 9.34 5.24
N PRO A 608 11.15 9.39 6.59
CA PRO A 608 12.08 10.15 7.43
C PRO A 608 13.50 9.57 7.36
N GLU A 609 13.62 8.24 7.35
CA GLU A 609 14.89 7.52 7.54
C GLU A 609 15.70 7.29 6.27
N LEU A 610 15.25 7.82 5.13
CA LEU A 610 15.94 7.73 3.84
C LEU A 610 17.18 8.63 3.79
N CYS A 611 18.36 8.03 3.68
CA CYS A 611 19.58 8.74 3.31
C CYS A 611 19.62 8.97 1.78
N PRO A 612 19.76 10.21 1.28
CA PRO A 612 19.79 10.50 -0.15
C PRO A 612 21.15 10.21 -0.81
N GLY A 613 21.22 10.49 -2.10
CA GLY A 613 22.35 10.22 -2.97
C GLY A 613 22.29 8.83 -3.61
N TYR A 614 23.43 8.33 -4.06
CA TYR A 614 23.57 7.00 -4.62
C TYR A 614 23.68 5.96 -3.51
N ARG A 615 22.71 5.05 -3.43
CA ARG A 615 22.58 4.04 -2.36
C ARG A 615 22.27 2.67 -2.93
N HIS A 616 22.92 1.63 -2.42
CA HIS A 616 22.49 0.25 -2.68
C HIS A 616 21.39 -0.16 -1.68
N VAL A 617 20.37 -0.87 -2.18
CA VAL A 617 19.25 -1.37 -1.39
C VAL A 617 19.16 -2.88 -1.57
N GLY A 618 19.57 -3.63 -0.55
CA GLY A 618 19.39 -5.08 -0.49
C GLY A 618 17.91 -5.46 -0.38
N LEU A 619 17.45 -6.36 -1.23
CA LEU A 619 16.06 -6.80 -1.29
C LEU A 619 15.76 -7.91 -0.27
N ARG A 620 14.48 -8.02 0.09
CA ARG A 620 13.91 -9.00 1.02
C ARG A 620 12.94 -9.95 0.32
N THR A 621 12.87 -11.18 0.83
CA THR A 621 11.77 -12.11 0.54
C THR A 621 10.44 -11.59 1.11
N GLU A 622 9.33 -12.25 0.78
CA GLU A 622 8.00 -11.93 1.33
C GLU A 622 7.92 -12.11 2.87
N LEU A 623 8.85 -12.89 3.45
CA LEU A 623 9.04 -13.07 4.90
C LEU A 623 9.94 -11.99 5.53
N GLY A 624 10.35 -10.96 4.78
CA GLY A 624 11.27 -9.91 5.25
C GLY A 624 12.74 -10.34 5.38
N GLN A 625 13.09 -11.58 5.01
CA GLN A 625 14.46 -12.11 5.10
C GLN A 625 15.36 -11.52 4.00
N PRO A 626 16.64 -11.17 4.28
CA PRO A 626 17.58 -10.69 3.26
C PRO A 626 17.79 -11.66 2.10
N THR A 627 18.04 -11.12 0.91
CA THR A 627 18.44 -11.86 -0.29
C THR A 627 19.80 -11.38 -0.80
N GLY A 628 20.42 -12.13 -1.72
CA GLY A 628 21.62 -11.68 -2.44
C GLY A 628 21.37 -10.64 -3.54
N ALA A 629 20.11 -10.23 -3.74
CA ALA A 629 19.71 -9.28 -4.76
C ALA A 629 19.72 -7.84 -4.23
N ALA A 630 20.20 -6.90 -5.05
CA ALA A 630 20.24 -5.48 -4.68
C ALA A 630 19.79 -4.58 -5.85
N LEU A 631 19.39 -3.35 -5.51
CA LEU A 631 19.17 -2.25 -6.44
C LEU A 631 20.13 -1.10 -6.13
N LEU A 632 20.69 -0.45 -7.15
CA LEU A 632 21.30 0.86 -7.02
C LEU A 632 20.24 1.91 -7.31
N LEU A 633 20.00 2.79 -6.34
CA LEU A 633 19.09 3.92 -6.44
C LEU A 633 19.86 5.23 -6.39
N HIS A 634 19.27 6.27 -6.94
CA HIS A 634 19.59 7.66 -6.63
C HIS A 634 18.36 8.29 -5.98
N VAL A 635 18.49 8.67 -4.72
CA VAL A 635 17.39 9.21 -3.89
C VAL A 635 17.66 10.68 -3.62
N GLN A 636 16.64 11.53 -3.69
CA GLN A 636 16.71 12.92 -3.26
C GLN A 636 15.54 13.23 -2.34
N VAL A 637 15.84 13.78 -1.16
CA VAL A 637 14.85 14.28 -0.19
C VAL A 637 15.04 15.78 -0.02
N LYS A 638 13.94 16.51 0.14
CA LYS A 638 13.89 17.95 0.42
C LYS A 638 12.65 18.26 1.25
N ASP A 639 12.63 19.40 1.91
CA ASP A 639 11.39 19.95 2.47
C ASP A 639 10.52 20.52 1.33
N TYR A 640 9.20 20.43 1.49
CA TYR A 640 8.25 20.90 0.48
C TYR A 640 8.01 22.40 0.61
N VAL A 641 8.64 23.17 -0.28
CA VAL A 641 8.29 24.58 -0.52
C VAL A 641 7.20 24.66 -1.59
N PRO A 642 6.04 25.29 -1.33
CA PRO A 642 5.04 25.55 -2.37
C PRO A 642 5.60 26.49 -3.45
N ASP A 643 5.31 26.21 -4.73
CA ASP A 643 5.86 26.94 -5.89
C ASP A 643 5.74 28.48 -5.79
N ARG A 644 4.68 28.99 -5.15
CA ARG A 644 4.43 30.42 -4.93
C ARG A 644 5.33 31.09 -3.88
N LEU A 645 6.08 30.30 -3.11
CA LEU A 645 6.93 30.75 -2.00
C LEU A 645 8.42 30.44 -2.23
N SER A 646 8.82 29.91 -3.40
CA SER A 646 10.22 29.53 -3.68
C SER A 646 11.18 30.70 -3.51
N GLU A 647 10.87 31.86 -4.08
CA GLU A 647 11.69 33.07 -3.97
C GLU A 647 11.85 33.54 -2.51
N LEU A 648 10.79 33.41 -1.70
CA LEU A 648 10.82 33.76 -0.28
C LEU A 648 11.66 32.74 0.53
N ALA A 649 11.55 31.45 0.23
CA ALA A 649 12.35 30.41 0.87
C ALA A 649 13.84 30.55 0.52
N GLU A 650 14.18 30.86 -0.73
CA GLU A 650 15.55 31.15 -1.16
C GLU A 650 16.11 32.41 -0.49
N ALA A 651 15.30 33.47 -0.34
CA ALA A 651 15.68 34.68 0.39
C ALA A 651 15.89 34.42 1.89
N LEU A 652 15.07 33.58 2.52
CA LEU A 652 15.23 33.18 3.93
C LEU A 652 16.44 32.26 4.15
N ALA A 653 16.75 31.39 3.18
CA ALA A 653 17.92 30.51 3.23
C ALA A 653 19.25 31.26 3.02
N ASN A 654 19.26 32.37 2.27
CA ASN A 654 20.44 33.21 2.11
C ASN A 654 20.10 34.71 2.01
N PRO A 655 19.78 35.37 3.14
CA PRO A 655 19.36 36.76 3.15
C PRO A 655 20.48 37.72 2.74
N ILE A 656 21.74 37.39 3.04
CA ILE A 656 22.91 38.19 2.65
C ILE A 656 23.05 38.26 1.13
N LYS A 657 22.92 37.12 0.44
CA LYS A 657 22.92 37.08 -1.03
C LYS A 657 21.76 37.89 -1.59
N TYR A 658 20.53 37.64 -1.11
CA TYR A 658 19.32 38.33 -1.56
C TYR A 658 19.45 39.85 -1.43
N GLN A 659 19.90 40.34 -0.27
CA GLN A 659 20.13 41.76 -0.05
C GLN A 659 21.20 42.31 -0.99
N SER A 660 22.35 41.64 -1.15
CA SER A 660 23.40 42.10 -2.08
C SER A 660 22.92 42.14 -3.54
N ASP A 661 22.05 41.22 -3.95
CA ASP A 661 21.48 41.18 -5.30
C ASP A 661 20.36 42.22 -5.49
N MET A 662 19.70 42.68 -4.42
CA MET A 662 18.81 43.84 -4.43
C MET A 662 19.61 45.15 -4.49
N GLU A 663 20.67 45.29 -3.70
CA GLU A 663 21.58 46.45 -3.71
C GLU A 663 22.26 46.64 -5.07
N LYS A 664 22.74 45.55 -5.70
CA LYS A 664 23.27 45.58 -7.07
C LYS A 664 22.23 46.07 -8.09
N ARG A 665 20.97 45.64 -7.98
CA ARG A 665 19.89 46.12 -8.87
C ARG A 665 19.56 47.59 -8.62
N ALA A 666 19.51 48.02 -7.35
CA ALA A 666 19.29 49.42 -6.99
C ALA A 666 20.40 50.33 -7.53
N HIS A 667 21.66 49.92 -7.43
CA HIS A 667 22.80 50.67 -7.99
C HIS A 667 22.81 50.66 -9.53
N GLN A 668 22.46 49.54 -10.17
CA GLN A 668 22.28 49.48 -11.63
C GLN A 668 21.11 50.34 -12.13
N LEU A 669 20.08 50.54 -11.30
CA LEU A 669 18.97 51.45 -11.57
C LEU A 669 19.33 52.91 -11.31
N SER A 670 20.17 53.23 -10.31
CA SER A 670 20.55 54.63 -10.01
C SER A 670 21.29 55.26 -11.19
N VAL A 671 22.17 54.51 -11.85
CA VAL A 671 22.85 54.87 -13.12
C VAL A 671 21.89 55.14 -14.29
N LEU A 672 20.60 54.77 -14.17
CA LEU A 672 19.53 55.04 -15.15
C LEU A 672 18.50 56.07 -14.66
N THR A 673 18.69 56.66 -13.48
CA THR A 673 17.80 57.70 -12.89
C THR A 673 18.55 58.94 -12.38
N GLU A 674 19.88 58.89 -12.31
CA GLU A 674 20.78 60.04 -12.08
C GLU A 674 20.91 60.85 -13.38
N ASP A 675 19.83 61.53 -13.77
CA ASP A 675 19.83 62.46 -14.91
C ASP A 675 20.53 63.78 -14.57
N THR A 676 20.98 64.45 -15.63
CA THR A 676 21.72 65.72 -15.64
C THR A 676 20.98 66.87 -14.94
N ASP A 677 21.57 67.44 -13.87
CA ASP A 677 22.01 68.85 -13.81
C ASP A 677 22.27 69.34 -12.36
N THR A 678 23.55 69.36 -11.94
CA THR A 678 24.30 70.61 -11.63
C THR A 678 25.73 70.31 -11.18
N GLU A 679 26.67 71.19 -11.55
CA GLU A 679 28.05 71.15 -11.04
C GLU A 679 28.16 71.87 -9.69
N GLU A 680 28.96 71.35 -8.77
CA GLU A 680 29.98 72.15 -8.09
C GLU A 680 31.12 71.23 -7.61
N ALA A 681 32.38 71.66 -7.81
CA ALA A 681 33.58 70.86 -7.56
C ALA A 681 34.28 71.30 -6.24
N PRO A 682 35.18 70.48 -5.66
CA PRO A 682 36.56 70.54 -6.15
C PRO A 682 37.39 69.23 -6.11
N LEU A 683 38.14 69.04 -7.19
CA LEU A 683 39.56 68.65 -7.27
C LEU A 683 40.12 67.34 -6.64
N ASP A 684 41.05 66.78 -7.43
CA ASP A 684 42.16 65.86 -7.10
C ASP A 684 41.88 64.36 -6.80
N ALA A 685 42.68 63.40 -7.30
CA ALA A 685 43.64 63.42 -8.43
C ALA A 685 44.06 61.99 -8.88
N VAL A 686 44.76 61.90 -10.03
CA VAL A 686 45.66 60.79 -10.48
C VAL A 686 45.04 59.48 -11.04
N LYS A 687 44.78 59.51 -12.36
CA LYS A 687 45.22 58.55 -13.42
C LYS A 687 44.76 57.06 -13.46
N ARG A 688 43.87 56.81 -14.45
CA ARG A 688 43.78 55.62 -15.35
C ARG A 688 45.07 55.40 -16.20
N PRO A 689 45.21 54.39 -17.11
CA PRO A 689 44.30 53.32 -17.60
C PRO A 689 44.89 51.90 -17.33
N ALA A 690 44.61 50.76 -17.99
CA ALA A 690 43.88 50.32 -19.21
C ALA A 690 43.59 48.77 -19.07
N SER A 691 42.99 47.96 -19.97
CA SER A 691 42.06 48.02 -21.12
C SER A 691 41.84 46.57 -21.61
N GLY A 692 40.77 46.13 -22.28
CA GLY A 692 39.53 46.80 -22.75
C GLY A 692 38.73 45.89 -23.72
N VAL A 693 37.70 46.47 -24.39
CA VAL A 693 36.90 45.91 -25.52
C VAL A 693 35.83 44.82 -25.16
N SER A 694 34.62 44.76 -25.77
CA SER A 694 33.47 45.71 -25.83
C SER A 694 32.30 45.14 -26.70
N VAL A 695 31.01 45.44 -26.40
CA VAL A 695 29.82 45.07 -27.22
C VAL A 695 28.67 46.13 -27.09
N PRO A 696 27.84 46.44 -28.12
CA PRO A 696 26.73 47.42 -28.03
C PRO A 696 25.28 46.98 -28.42
N ARG A 697 24.32 47.25 -27.51
CA ARG A 697 23.05 48.04 -27.59
C ARG A 697 21.99 47.92 -28.73
N PRO A 698 20.67 47.97 -28.37
CA PRO A 698 19.54 48.51 -29.16
C PRO A 698 18.70 49.62 -28.43
N GLU A 699 17.64 50.17 -29.05
CA GLU A 699 16.76 51.28 -28.53
C GLU A 699 15.24 51.11 -28.85
N SER A 700 14.36 52.02 -28.36
CA SER A 700 12.88 51.90 -28.32
C SER A 700 12.09 53.23 -28.15
N GLY A 701 10.76 53.24 -28.44
CA GLY A 701 9.77 54.27 -28.01
C GLY A 701 8.68 54.57 -29.08
N THR A 702 7.46 55.10 -28.84
CA THR A 702 6.59 55.34 -27.64
C THR A 702 5.10 55.05 -28.05
N ASP A 703 3.93 55.49 -27.52
CA ASP A 703 3.49 56.45 -26.47
C ASP A 703 2.04 56.15 -25.96
N VAL A 704 1.47 56.91 -24.99
CA VAL A 704 0.21 56.59 -24.25
C VAL A 704 -0.59 57.83 -23.77
N SER A 705 -1.94 57.73 -23.56
CA SER A 705 -2.79 58.38 -22.47
C SER A 705 -4.20 58.90 -22.92
N PRO A 706 -5.17 59.24 -22.01
CA PRO A 706 -5.63 58.59 -20.77
C PRO A 706 -7.18 58.64 -20.46
N LYS A 707 -7.61 58.09 -19.29
CA LYS A 707 -8.88 58.31 -18.49
C LYS A 707 -10.07 57.30 -18.60
N LYS A 708 -11.03 57.44 -17.65
CA LYS A 708 -12.11 56.55 -17.13
C LYS A 708 -13.38 57.40 -16.77
N PRO A 709 -14.53 56.87 -16.25
CA PRO A 709 -15.33 55.65 -16.54
C PRO A 709 -16.88 55.94 -16.62
N VAL A 710 -17.73 54.89 -16.46
CA VAL A 710 -19.14 54.86 -15.94
C VAL A 710 -20.31 54.52 -16.92
N GLU A 711 -21.23 53.68 -16.40
CA GLU A 711 -22.63 53.38 -16.78
C GLU A 711 -23.01 52.44 -17.94
N SER A 712 -24.32 52.16 -18.06
CA SER A 712 -24.88 50.80 -18.25
C SER A 712 -26.30 50.77 -18.88
N LYS A 713 -26.86 49.55 -19.04
CA LYS A 713 -28.20 49.15 -19.58
C LYS A 713 -28.28 48.90 -21.09
N ALA A 714 -29.12 48.00 -21.61
CA ALA A 714 -29.80 46.82 -21.03
C ALA A 714 -30.47 45.96 -22.15
N ASN A 715 -31.12 44.86 -21.73
CA ASN A 715 -32.13 44.06 -22.45
C ASN A 715 -31.66 43.13 -23.59
N ASP A 716 -32.43 42.10 -23.98
CA ASP A 716 -33.29 41.13 -23.23
C ASP A 716 -33.80 40.07 -24.24
N SER A 717 -33.96 38.81 -23.83
CA SER A 717 -34.92 37.84 -24.41
C SER A 717 -34.87 36.47 -23.68
N ASP A 718 -35.58 36.40 -22.57
CA ASP A 718 -36.35 35.25 -22.06
C ASP A 718 -36.57 34.03 -23.00
N THR A 719 -36.48 32.81 -22.45
CA THR A 719 -37.41 31.70 -22.79
C THR A 719 -37.46 30.65 -21.65
N GLN A 720 -38.65 30.40 -21.07
CA GLN A 720 -38.93 29.16 -20.31
C GLN A 720 -39.81 28.16 -21.14
N PRO A 721 -40.59 27.20 -20.60
CA PRO A 721 -40.34 25.80 -20.93
C PRO A 721 -41.52 25.11 -21.64
N ASN A 722 -41.34 23.86 -22.07
CA ASN A 722 -42.40 22.88 -21.86
C ASN A 722 -41.94 21.42 -21.91
N GLU A 723 -42.79 20.56 -21.37
CA GLU A 723 -42.64 19.11 -21.26
C GLU A 723 -43.15 18.38 -22.50
N ASN A 724 -42.68 17.15 -22.72
CA ASN A 724 -43.57 16.05 -23.12
C ASN A 724 -42.93 14.68 -22.87
N GLU A 725 -43.72 13.74 -22.38
CA GLU A 725 -43.29 12.36 -22.17
C GLU A 725 -43.26 11.56 -23.48
N LYS A 726 -42.36 10.58 -23.57
CA LYS A 726 -42.80 9.25 -24.02
C LYS A 726 -41.91 8.11 -23.58
N SER A 727 -42.52 7.12 -22.94
CA SER A 727 -41.95 5.81 -22.68
C SER A 727 -41.55 5.12 -23.98
N THR A 728 -40.34 4.56 -24.00
CA THR A 728 -39.97 3.47 -24.91
C THR A 728 -39.18 2.44 -24.12
N GLU A 729 -39.81 1.29 -23.89
CA GLU A 729 -39.09 0.09 -23.48
C GLU A 729 -38.01 -0.23 -24.51
N LYS A 730 -36.85 -0.68 -24.04
CA LYS A 730 -35.82 -1.25 -24.90
C LYS A 730 -35.39 -2.57 -24.32
N ASP A 731 -35.80 -3.64 -25.00
CA ASP A 731 -35.18 -4.95 -24.86
C ASP A 731 -33.68 -4.83 -25.14
N GLU A 732 -32.86 -4.83 -24.09
CA GLU A 732 -31.46 -5.23 -24.23
C GLU A 732 -31.44 -6.76 -24.35
N PRO A 733 -30.95 -7.32 -25.48
CA PRO A 733 -30.93 -8.77 -25.66
C PRO A 733 -29.90 -9.39 -24.71
N GLN A 734 -30.38 -9.93 -23.57
CA GLN A 734 -29.56 -10.67 -22.62
C GLN A 734 -29.02 -11.94 -23.26
N ASN A 735 -27.84 -11.85 -23.88
CA ASN A 735 -27.15 -12.97 -24.51
C ASN A 735 -26.60 -13.96 -23.47
N LYS A 736 -27.50 -14.73 -22.85
CA LYS A 736 -27.20 -15.72 -21.81
C LYS A 736 -26.50 -16.91 -22.44
N TRP A 737 -25.17 -16.96 -22.29
CA TRP A 737 -24.33 -18.10 -22.68
C TRP A 737 -24.95 -19.42 -22.18
N ASN A 738 -25.23 -20.32 -23.14
CA ASN A 738 -26.02 -21.55 -22.94
C ASN A 738 -25.15 -22.80 -22.72
N GLY A 739 -23.82 -22.64 -22.58
CA GLY A 739 -22.87 -23.73 -22.39
C GLY A 739 -22.44 -24.47 -23.66
N SER A 740 -22.99 -24.13 -24.84
CA SER A 740 -22.63 -24.79 -26.10
C SER A 740 -21.55 -24.02 -26.88
N SER A 741 -20.39 -24.65 -27.10
CA SER A 741 -19.28 -24.09 -27.89
C SER A 741 -19.09 -24.84 -29.22
N THR A 742 -20.10 -24.79 -30.09
CA THR A 742 -19.93 -25.11 -31.50
C THR A 742 -19.15 -24.00 -32.22
N GLU A 743 -18.51 -24.32 -33.35
CA GLU A 743 -17.65 -23.35 -34.04
C GLU A 743 -18.46 -22.26 -34.76
N ALA A 744 -19.65 -22.60 -35.27
CA ALA A 744 -20.62 -21.61 -35.77
C ALA A 744 -20.99 -20.54 -34.71
N ASN A 745 -21.18 -20.92 -33.45
CA ASN A 745 -21.49 -19.97 -32.36
C ASN A 745 -20.33 -18.96 -32.12
N ILE A 746 -19.10 -19.36 -32.40
CA ILE A 746 -17.91 -18.51 -32.28
C ILE A 746 -17.83 -17.53 -33.46
N GLU A 747 -18.17 -17.96 -34.67
CA GLU A 747 -18.21 -17.11 -35.87
C GLU A 747 -19.35 -16.08 -35.82
N ASP A 748 -20.57 -16.49 -35.43
CA ASP A 748 -21.71 -15.58 -35.24
C ASP A 748 -21.43 -14.55 -34.14
N THR A 749 -20.82 -14.97 -33.02
CA THR A 749 -20.45 -14.05 -31.92
C THR A 749 -19.37 -13.06 -32.38
N LEU A 750 -18.34 -13.52 -33.12
CA LEU A 750 -17.31 -12.64 -33.68
C LEU A 750 -17.90 -11.63 -34.68
N LYS A 751 -18.81 -12.07 -35.56
CA LYS A 751 -19.51 -11.21 -36.51
C LYS A 751 -20.32 -10.12 -35.81
N ASN A 752 -21.11 -10.47 -34.78
CA ASN A 752 -21.87 -9.51 -33.98
C ASN A 752 -20.94 -8.49 -33.28
N LEU A 753 -19.76 -8.90 -32.83
CA LEU A 753 -18.76 -8.02 -32.23
C LEU A 753 -18.17 -7.03 -33.26
N LEU A 754 -17.88 -7.49 -34.48
CA LEU A 754 -17.39 -6.68 -35.61
C LEU A 754 -18.44 -5.69 -36.13
N GLU A 755 -19.72 -6.08 -36.15
CA GLU A 755 -20.86 -5.24 -36.54
C GLU A 755 -21.36 -4.32 -35.42
N SER A 756 -20.69 -4.30 -34.26
CA SER A 756 -21.10 -3.49 -33.11
C SER A 756 -21.09 -1.98 -33.40
N LYS A 757 -21.94 -1.23 -32.69
CA LYS A 757 -22.14 0.22 -32.88
C LYS A 757 -20.82 1.01 -32.79
N ALA A 758 -19.99 0.71 -31.78
CA ALA A 758 -18.70 1.38 -31.57
C ALA A 758 -17.72 1.16 -32.74
N VAL A 759 -17.69 -0.03 -33.32
CA VAL A 759 -16.84 -0.33 -34.49
C VAL A 759 -17.36 0.38 -35.74
N ARG A 760 -18.69 0.37 -35.98
CA ARG A 760 -19.31 1.14 -37.07
C ARG A 760 -19.04 2.64 -36.96
N GLU A 761 -19.14 3.22 -35.78
CA GLU A 761 -18.81 4.64 -35.54
C GLU A 761 -17.34 4.94 -35.85
N LYS A 762 -16.40 4.06 -35.47
CA LYS A 762 -14.97 4.23 -35.78
C LYS A 762 -14.64 4.04 -37.26
N ARG A 763 -15.28 3.09 -37.95
CA ARG A 763 -15.17 2.92 -39.41
C ARG A 763 -15.73 4.15 -40.15
N ALA A 764 -16.84 4.72 -39.69
CA ALA A 764 -17.41 5.96 -40.24
C ALA A 764 -16.62 7.24 -39.87
N GLU A 765 -15.84 7.23 -38.79
CA GLU A 765 -14.89 8.30 -38.47
C GLU A 765 -13.69 8.29 -39.43
N LEU A 766 -13.13 7.10 -39.71
CA LEU A 766 -12.05 6.93 -40.70
C LEU A 766 -12.47 7.41 -42.08
N GLY A 767 -13.63 6.96 -42.59
CA GLY A 767 -14.12 7.34 -43.92
C GLY A 767 -14.20 8.86 -44.11
N ARG A 768 -14.80 9.57 -43.13
CA ARG A 768 -14.89 11.05 -43.15
C ARG A 768 -13.52 11.73 -43.16
N LYS A 769 -12.49 11.17 -42.51
CA LYS A 769 -11.13 11.72 -42.54
C LYS A 769 -10.39 11.41 -43.85
N LEU A 770 -10.59 10.24 -44.44
CA LEU A 770 -10.06 9.90 -45.77
C LEU A 770 -10.66 10.78 -46.87
N ASP A 771 -11.97 11.01 -46.86
CA ASP A 771 -12.63 11.93 -47.80
C ASP A 771 -12.12 13.37 -47.66
N ALA A 772 -11.87 13.82 -46.42
CA ALA A 772 -11.27 15.13 -46.16
C ALA A 772 -9.80 15.21 -46.61
N LEU A 773 -9.05 14.11 -46.59
CA LEU A 773 -7.68 14.03 -47.11
C LEU A 773 -7.68 14.14 -48.64
N ARG A 774 -8.53 13.35 -49.30
CA ARG A 774 -8.67 13.31 -50.77
C ARG A 774 -9.15 14.64 -51.33
N LYS A 775 -10.10 15.31 -50.66
CA LYS A 775 -10.56 16.68 -50.98
C LYS A 775 -9.49 17.78 -50.77
N LYS A 776 -8.39 17.50 -50.06
CA LYS A 776 -7.22 18.40 -49.98
C LYS A 776 -6.24 18.14 -51.12
N GLN A 777 -6.02 16.88 -51.50
CA GLN A 777 -5.11 16.51 -52.60
C GLN A 777 -5.59 17.05 -53.96
N THR A 778 -6.89 17.10 -54.22
CA THR A 778 -7.46 17.58 -55.49
C THR A 778 -7.44 19.11 -55.69
N ARG A 779 -6.81 19.88 -54.79
CA ARG A 779 -6.97 21.36 -54.72
C ARG A 779 -5.66 22.16 -54.89
N GLY A 780 -4.67 21.65 -55.63
CA GLY A 780 -3.34 22.29 -55.73
C GLY A 780 -2.82 22.59 -57.14
N LYS A 781 -2.83 23.88 -57.54
CA LYS A 781 -1.92 24.55 -58.51
C LYS A 781 -2.24 26.07 -58.60
N PRO A 782 -1.32 26.95 -59.04
CA PRO A 782 -0.14 27.37 -58.25
C PRO A 782 0.00 28.92 -58.12
N GLY A 783 0.75 29.42 -57.12
CA GLY A 783 0.99 30.87 -56.99
C GLY A 783 2.04 31.31 -55.93
N ALA A 784 3.00 32.10 -56.39
CA ALA A 784 4.05 32.88 -55.70
C ALA A 784 4.12 32.92 -54.14
N THR A 785 5.09 32.19 -53.61
CA THR A 785 6.15 32.63 -52.66
C THR A 785 5.89 33.80 -51.68
N LYS A 786 5.77 33.49 -50.38
CA LYS A 786 6.68 33.99 -49.31
C LYS A 786 6.58 33.17 -48.02
N PHE A 787 7.62 33.28 -47.18
CA PHE A 787 7.86 32.45 -46.00
C PHE A 787 6.80 32.60 -44.90
N PHE A 788 6.44 31.48 -44.24
CA PHE A 788 6.46 31.43 -42.77
C PHE A 788 6.75 30.02 -42.26
N THR A 789 7.89 29.84 -41.59
CA THR A 789 8.30 28.57 -40.97
C THR A 789 7.77 28.47 -39.54
N LYS A 790 6.80 27.60 -39.28
CA LYS A 790 6.46 27.17 -37.92
C LYS A 790 6.74 25.67 -37.74
N ARG A 791 7.96 25.40 -37.28
CA ARG A 791 8.57 24.08 -37.12
C ARG A 791 7.89 23.30 -35.99
N ILE A 792 6.86 22.51 -36.32
CA ILE A 792 6.33 21.50 -35.38
C ILE A 792 7.43 20.48 -35.11
N SER A 793 7.77 20.28 -33.84
CA SER A 793 8.93 19.49 -33.45
C SER A 793 8.63 17.99 -33.51
N ILE A 794 9.23 17.29 -34.48
CA ILE A 794 9.23 15.82 -34.50
C ILE A 794 10.32 15.35 -33.53
N LYS A 795 9.91 14.95 -32.33
CA LYS A 795 10.68 14.11 -31.42
C LYS A 795 9.75 13.06 -30.82
N ASN A 796 9.77 11.86 -31.40
CA ASN A 796 9.55 10.55 -30.76
C ASN A 796 9.57 9.44 -31.83
N MET A 797 10.70 9.30 -32.52
CA MET A 797 11.08 8.05 -33.20
C MET A 797 12.59 7.84 -33.04
N SER A 798 12.94 6.70 -32.45
CA SER A 798 14.29 6.12 -32.46
C SER A 798 14.09 4.61 -32.31
N GLU A 799 13.94 3.92 -33.43
CA GLU A 799 13.77 2.48 -33.47
C GLU A 799 15.06 1.75 -33.09
N GLN A 800 14.93 0.53 -32.58
CA GLN A 800 15.97 -0.47 -32.72
C GLN A 800 15.69 -1.26 -34.00
N SER A 801 16.63 -1.23 -34.94
CA SER A 801 16.77 -2.27 -35.96
C SER A 801 18.24 -2.64 -36.07
N LEU A 802 18.51 -3.95 -36.24
CA LEU A 802 19.86 -4.49 -36.33
C LEU A 802 20.30 -4.63 -37.78
N THR A 803 21.61 -4.61 -37.97
CA THR A 803 22.30 -4.66 -39.26
C THR A 803 22.16 -6.01 -39.96
N THR A 804 21.95 -5.97 -41.26
CA THR A 804 22.54 -6.92 -42.23
C THR A 804 23.11 -6.11 -43.38
N GLU A 805 24.36 -6.39 -43.76
CA GLU A 805 25.05 -5.73 -44.87
C GLU A 805 24.70 -6.41 -46.20
N GLU A 806 24.49 -5.62 -47.25
CA GLU A 806 25.12 -5.80 -48.57
C GLU A 806 24.95 -4.51 -49.37
N GLY A 807 25.89 -4.18 -50.28
CA GLY A 807 26.01 -2.84 -50.85
C GLY A 807 25.96 -2.78 -52.37
N SER A 808 25.42 -1.69 -52.90
CA SER A 808 25.72 -1.21 -54.26
C SER A 808 25.36 0.27 -54.43
N THR A 809 26.03 0.95 -55.36
CA THR A 809 25.89 2.37 -55.67
C THR A 809 24.93 2.61 -56.84
N LEU A 810 24.06 3.62 -56.77
CA LEU A 810 23.61 4.38 -57.94
C LEU A 810 22.94 5.71 -57.57
N GLU A 811 22.93 6.65 -58.51
CA GLU A 811 22.42 8.01 -58.38
C GLU A 811 21.03 8.18 -59.03
N GLY A 812 20.25 9.16 -58.57
CA GLY A 812 19.46 10.00 -59.49
C GLY A 812 17.93 9.96 -59.45
N LEU A 813 17.36 11.14 -59.78
CA LEU A 813 16.08 11.36 -60.48
C LEU A 813 14.72 11.11 -59.77
N GLY A 814 14.37 12.05 -58.89
CA GLY A 814 13.13 12.87 -59.00
C GLY A 814 11.74 12.23 -59.22
N GLY A 815 10.93 12.16 -58.15
CA GLY A 815 9.49 11.78 -58.23
C GLY A 815 8.58 12.37 -57.11
N GLY A 816 8.99 13.45 -56.46
CA GLY A 816 8.57 13.78 -55.08
C GLY A 816 7.16 14.36 -54.82
N ALA A 817 6.23 14.40 -55.79
CA ALA A 817 4.96 15.13 -55.62
C ALA A 817 3.74 14.26 -55.19
N CYS A 818 3.69 12.98 -55.58
CA CYS A 818 2.52 12.13 -55.35
C CYS A 818 2.66 11.17 -54.15
N ALA A 819 3.88 10.73 -53.83
CA ALA A 819 4.13 9.66 -52.86
C ALA A 819 3.61 9.96 -51.44
N GLY A 820 3.95 11.12 -50.87
CA GLY A 820 3.57 11.50 -49.50
C GLY A 820 2.05 11.59 -49.27
N GLY A 821 1.23 11.70 -50.32
CA GLY A 821 -0.23 11.63 -50.21
C GLY A 821 -0.73 10.22 -49.85
N ALA A 822 -0.10 9.19 -50.42
CA ALA A 822 -0.44 7.79 -50.17
C ALA A 822 0.09 7.31 -48.80
N GLU A 823 1.28 7.75 -48.40
CA GLU A 823 1.88 7.40 -47.09
C GLU A 823 1.03 7.91 -45.91
N ILE A 824 0.49 9.14 -46.02
CA ILE A 824 -0.41 9.70 -45.01
C ILE A 824 -1.75 8.93 -44.96
N GLU A 825 -2.31 8.52 -46.10
CA GLU A 825 -3.51 7.66 -46.14
C GLU A 825 -3.22 6.26 -45.54
N ARG A 826 -2.07 5.65 -45.86
CA ARG A 826 -1.62 4.36 -45.29
C ARG A 826 -1.46 4.43 -43.77
N SER A 827 -0.74 5.43 -43.27
CA SER A 827 -0.52 5.65 -41.83
C SER A 827 -1.85 5.85 -41.08
N MET A 828 -2.77 6.65 -41.65
CA MET A 828 -4.09 6.87 -41.06
C MET A 828 -4.94 5.59 -41.03
N ARG A 829 -4.95 4.81 -42.11
CA ARG A 829 -5.64 3.51 -42.16
C ARG A 829 -5.11 2.55 -41.09
N LEU A 830 -3.79 2.42 -40.96
CA LEU A 830 -3.14 1.55 -39.97
C LEU A 830 -3.43 2.00 -38.53
N GLN A 831 -3.44 3.32 -38.26
CA GLN A 831 -3.81 3.86 -36.94
C GLN A 831 -5.26 3.51 -36.56
N TYR A 832 -6.21 3.64 -37.50
CA TYR A 832 -7.61 3.29 -37.25
C TYR A 832 -7.84 1.79 -37.14
N HIS A 833 -7.16 0.97 -37.94
CA HIS A 833 -7.18 -0.50 -37.81
C HIS A 833 -6.79 -0.93 -36.39
N ASN A 834 -5.63 -0.47 -35.90
CA ASN A 834 -5.20 -0.75 -34.54
C ASN A 834 -6.15 -0.19 -33.46
N THR A 835 -6.78 0.97 -33.70
CA THR A 835 -7.79 1.55 -32.78
C THR A 835 -9.07 0.71 -32.72
N ILE A 836 -9.52 0.16 -33.86
CA ILE A 836 -10.70 -0.70 -33.95
C ILE A 836 -10.43 -2.04 -33.23
N PHE A 837 -9.30 -2.69 -33.48
CA PHE A 837 -8.98 -3.95 -32.81
C PHE A 837 -8.71 -3.78 -31.31
N ALA A 838 -8.07 -2.69 -30.87
CA ALA A 838 -7.97 -2.38 -29.43
C ALA A 838 -9.35 -2.15 -28.77
N THR A 839 -10.35 -1.67 -29.52
CA THR A 839 -11.74 -1.52 -29.05
C THR A 839 -12.43 -2.88 -28.95
N LEU A 840 -12.30 -3.73 -29.97
CA LEU A 840 -12.81 -5.11 -29.99
C LEU A 840 -12.23 -5.95 -28.84
N GLU A 841 -10.91 -5.89 -28.64
CA GLU A 841 -10.20 -6.56 -27.54
C GLU A 841 -10.63 -6.04 -26.16
N LYS A 842 -11.07 -4.78 -26.05
CA LYS A 842 -11.65 -4.24 -24.80
C LYS A 842 -13.07 -4.76 -24.57
N MET A 843 -13.89 -4.81 -25.62
CA MET A 843 -15.27 -5.33 -25.53
C MET A 843 -15.28 -6.81 -25.15
N LEU A 844 -14.48 -7.65 -25.82
CA LEU A 844 -14.37 -9.08 -25.51
C LEU A 844 -13.91 -9.35 -24.07
N ARG A 845 -12.96 -8.54 -23.54
CA ARG A 845 -12.53 -8.63 -22.14
C ARG A 845 -13.63 -8.24 -21.14
N ASN A 846 -14.42 -7.22 -21.45
CA ASN A 846 -15.54 -6.81 -20.60
C ASN A 846 -16.65 -7.88 -20.60
N GLU A 847 -16.98 -8.45 -21.76
CA GLU A 847 -17.96 -9.52 -21.88
C GLU A 847 -17.53 -10.78 -21.12
N HIS A 848 -16.26 -11.20 -21.27
CA HIS A 848 -15.69 -12.30 -20.49
C HIS A 848 -15.83 -12.07 -18.98
N LEU A 849 -15.47 -10.86 -18.51
CA LEU A 849 -15.54 -10.51 -17.09
C LEU A 849 -16.98 -10.55 -16.56
N GLN A 850 -17.95 -10.07 -17.34
CA GLN A 850 -19.36 -10.11 -16.97
C GLN A 850 -19.90 -11.56 -16.93
N GLN A 851 -19.64 -12.37 -17.96
CA GLN A 851 -20.09 -13.77 -18.00
C GLN A 851 -19.46 -14.62 -16.87
N MET A 852 -18.24 -14.30 -16.45
CA MET A 852 -17.58 -14.92 -15.29
C MET A 852 -18.20 -14.48 -13.95
N LYS A 853 -18.65 -13.23 -13.84
CA LYS A 853 -19.40 -12.70 -12.67
C LYS A 853 -20.77 -13.39 -12.56
N ASP A 854 -21.52 -13.42 -13.66
CA ASP A 854 -22.79 -14.13 -13.81
C ASP A 854 -22.73 -15.61 -13.36
N LEU A 855 -21.70 -16.35 -13.78
CA LEU A 855 -21.52 -17.75 -13.36
C LEU A 855 -21.30 -17.88 -11.85
N THR A 856 -20.53 -16.96 -11.26
CA THR A 856 -20.22 -16.95 -9.83
C THR A 856 -21.48 -16.65 -9.00
N GLU A 857 -22.27 -15.65 -9.39
CA GLU A 857 -23.54 -15.31 -8.73
C GLU A 857 -24.57 -16.45 -8.83
N ARG A 858 -24.61 -17.16 -9.96
CA ARG A 858 -25.44 -18.37 -10.12
C ARG A 858 -25.01 -19.50 -9.18
N LEU A 859 -23.71 -19.69 -8.95
CA LEU A 859 -23.21 -20.68 -7.98
C LEU A 859 -23.63 -20.31 -6.55
N GLU A 860 -23.46 -19.05 -6.15
CA GLU A 860 -23.85 -18.57 -4.81
C GLU A 860 -25.36 -18.69 -4.58
N SER A 861 -26.17 -18.36 -5.59
CA SER A 861 -27.62 -18.54 -5.55
C SER A 861 -28.03 -20.02 -5.38
N LYS A 862 -27.49 -20.93 -6.22
CA LYS A 862 -27.72 -22.39 -6.07
C LYS A 862 -27.29 -22.91 -4.68
N LYS A 863 -26.13 -22.49 -4.17
CA LYS A 863 -25.66 -22.85 -2.82
C LYS A 863 -26.62 -22.38 -1.73
N LYS A 864 -27.11 -21.13 -1.82
CA LYS A 864 -28.09 -20.56 -0.88
C LYS A 864 -29.40 -21.34 -0.90
N GLU A 865 -29.87 -21.76 -2.07
CA GLU A 865 -31.07 -22.59 -2.21
C GLU A 865 -30.90 -23.97 -1.52
N VAL A 866 -29.79 -24.66 -1.79
CA VAL A 866 -29.46 -25.97 -1.17
C VAL A 866 -29.38 -25.85 0.35
N LEU A 867 -28.69 -24.83 0.88
CA LEU A 867 -28.57 -24.61 2.32
C LEU A 867 -29.93 -24.30 2.97
N ASN A 868 -30.79 -23.52 2.30
CA ASN A 868 -32.16 -23.27 2.77
C ASN A 868 -33.01 -24.56 2.78
N ARG A 869 -32.95 -25.36 1.72
CA ARG A 869 -33.69 -26.64 1.59
C ARG A 869 -33.27 -27.67 2.64
N LEU A 870 -31.97 -27.72 2.96
CA LEU A 870 -31.44 -28.57 4.03
C LEU A 870 -31.79 -28.00 5.42
N ALA A 871 -31.92 -26.69 5.58
CA ALA A 871 -32.35 -26.07 6.82
C ALA A 871 -33.86 -26.27 7.12
N THR A 872 -34.73 -26.30 6.10
CA THR A 872 -36.16 -26.65 6.28
C THR A 872 -36.33 -28.13 6.60
N SER A 873 -35.74 -29.03 5.82
CA SER A 873 -35.74 -30.47 6.10
C SER A 873 -35.21 -30.77 7.52
N ARG A 874 -34.11 -30.13 7.95
CA ARG A 874 -33.60 -30.29 9.33
C ARG A 874 -34.57 -29.76 10.40
N LYS A 875 -35.33 -28.68 10.14
CA LYS A 875 -36.39 -28.20 11.05
C LYS A 875 -37.54 -29.21 11.14
N GLU A 876 -37.86 -29.90 10.06
CA GLU A 876 -38.91 -30.94 10.00
C GLU A 876 -38.48 -32.23 10.69
N ASP A 877 -37.28 -32.75 10.38
CA ASP A 877 -36.68 -33.93 11.03
C ASP A 877 -36.64 -33.76 12.57
N VAL A 878 -36.22 -32.58 13.04
CA VAL A 878 -36.15 -32.27 14.48
C VAL A 878 -37.54 -32.11 15.11
N LYS A 879 -38.53 -31.58 14.38
CA LYS A 879 -39.94 -31.54 14.84
C LYS A 879 -40.57 -32.93 14.91
N ALA A 880 -40.24 -33.83 13.98
CA ALA A 880 -40.70 -35.22 13.98
C ALA A 880 -40.08 -36.01 15.15
N LEU A 881 -38.76 -35.89 15.36
CA LEU A 881 -38.04 -36.49 16.48
C LEU A 881 -38.63 -36.08 17.84
N ALA A 882 -38.98 -34.80 18.00
CA ALA A 882 -39.59 -34.26 19.22
C ALA A 882 -41.02 -34.77 19.50
N LYS A 883 -41.70 -35.37 18.52
CA LYS A 883 -43.01 -36.04 18.69
C LYS A 883 -42.90 -37.55 18.96
N ALA A 884 -41.76 -38.16 18.64
CA ALA A 884 -41.59 -39.62 18.64
C ALA A 884 -40.97 -40.18 19.92
N ASN A 885 -39.95 -39.51 20.48
CA ASN A 885 -39.21 -39.99 21.66
C ASN A 885 -39.65 -39.28 22.96
N ARG A 886 -39.54 -39.97 24.10
CA ARG A 886 -39.82 -39.41 25.44
C ARG A 886 -38.57 -39.17 26.29
N ASP A 887 -37.41 -39.70 25.88
CA ASP A 887 -36.12 -39.51 26.56
C ASP A 887 -35.41 -38.23 26.06
N LYS A 888 -35.01 -37.34 26.97
CA LYS A 888 -34.33 -36.07 26.66
C LYS A 888 -32.91 -36.28 26.13
N ASP A 889 -32.15 -37.24 26.65
CA ASP A 889 -30.75 -37.44 26.28
C ASP A 889 -30.62 -38.18 24.95
N GLU A 890 -31.50 -39.13 24.66
CA GLU A 890 -31.54 -39.74 23.32
C GLU A 890 -31.98 -38.72 22.25
N ILE A 891 -32.91 -37.82 22.55
CA ILE A 891 -33.25 -36.68 21.67
C ILE A 891 -32.03 -35.78 21.46
N LEU A 892 -31.28 -35.47 22.52
CA LEU A 892 -30.05 -34.65 22.45
C LEU A 892 -28.92 -35.32 21.65
N ARG A 893 -28.87 -36.66 21.62
CA ARG A 893 -27.98 -37.44 20.76
C ARG A 893 -28.46 -37.42 19.31
N ARG A 894 -29.69 -37.85 19.02
CA ARG A 894 -30.24 -37.94 17.66
C ARG A 894 -30.30 -36.57 16.96
N LYS A 895 -30.53 -35.47 17.69
CA LYS A 895 -30.40 -34.09 17.17
C LYS A 895 -28.99 -33.79 16.62
N ARG A 896 -27.93 -34.27 17.29
CA ARG A 896 -26.53 -34.11 16.84
C ARG A 896 -26.22 -34.99 15.62
N GLU A 897 -26.76 -36.19 15.59
CA GLU A 897 -26.62 -37.13 14.46
C GLU A 897 -27.31 -36.56 13.20
N ILE A 898 -28.57 -36.13 13.29
CA ILE A 898 -29.32 -35.43 12.21
C ILE A 898 -28.58 -34.16 11.73
N HIS A 899 -28.04 -33.36 12.66
CA HIS A 899 -27.24 -32.18 12.30
C HIS A 899 -25.97 -32.57 11.53
N SER A 900 -25.23 -33.59 11.99
CA SER A 900 -24.02 -34.09 11.32
C SER A 900 -24.33 -34.59 9.90
N GLU A 901 -25.42 -35.31 9.70
CA GLU A 901 -25.84 -35.78 8.38
C GLU A 901 -26.35 -34.67 7.47
N SER A 902 -27.08 -33.69 8.01
CA SER A 902 -27.51 -32.49 7.28
C SER A 902 -26.30 -31.70 6.76
N VAL A 903 -25.26 -31.51 7.59
CA VAL A 903 -24.00 -30.88 7.19
C VAL A 903 -23.23 -31.71 6.17
N LYS A 904 -23.09 -33.04 6.36
CA LYS A 904 -22.44 -33.93 5.38
C LYS A 904 -23.14 -33.88 4.01
N ARG A 905 -24.47 -33.91 3.98
CA ARG A 905 -25.28 -33.75 2.75
C ARG A 905 -25.01 -32.40 2.09
N GLY A 906 -25.06 -31.31 2.85
CA GLY A 906 -24.80 -29.96 2.33
C GLY A 906 -23.40 -29.77 1.77
N VAL A 907 -22.36 -30.31 2.43
CA VAL A 907 -20.97 -30.28 1.92
C VAL A 907 -20.85 -31.08 0.62
N ALA A 908 -21.44 -32.28 0.55
CA ALA A 908 -21.40 -33.11 -0.66
C ALA A 908 -22.15 -32.47 -1.84
N GLU A 909 -23.27 -31.79 -1.60
CA GLU A 909 -24.06 -31.12 -2.63
C GLU A 909 -23.41 -29.81 -3.08
N CYS A 910 -22.87 -29.01 -2.16
CA CYS A 910 -22.08 -27.81 -2.50
C CYS A 910 -20.80 -28.16 -3.29
N SER A 911 -20.10 -29.24 -2.92
CA SER A 911 -18.89 -29.70 -3.63
C SER A 911 -19.19 -30.17 -5.06
N LYS A 912 -20.36 -30.79 -5.30
CA LYS A 912 -20.84 -31.10 -6.66
C LYS A 912 -21.11 -29.82 -7.46
N LEU A 913 -21.78 -28.83 -6.86
CA LEU A 913 -22.03 -27.53 -7.52
C LEU A 913 -20.74 -26.76 -7.83
N GLU A 914 -19.74 -26.82 -6.95
CA GLU A 914 -18.41 -26.26 -7.19
C GLU A 914 -17.68 -26.96 -8.34
N SER A 915 -17.79 -28.30 -8.42
CA SER A 915 -17.22 -29.09 -9.51
C SER A 915 -17.91 -28.81 -10.86
N GLU A 916 -19.25 -28.66 -10.86
CA GLU A 916 -20.02 -28.24 -12.04
C GLU A 916 -19.60 -26.85 -12.51
N HIS A 917 -19.49 -25.89 -11.57
CA HIS A 917 -19.09 -24.52 -11.84
C HIS A 917 -17.64 -24.42 -12.32
N ALA A 918 -16.71 -25.21 -11.77
CA ALA A 918 -15.33 -25.27 -12.26
C ALA A 918 -15.28 -25.69 -13.73
N ARG A 919 -15.99 -26.76 -14.10
CA ARG A 919 -16.10 -27.22 -15.50
C ARG A 919 -16.72 -26.17 -16.43
N LEU A 920 -17.80 -25.50 -15.98
CA LEU A 920 -18.43 -24.42 -16.76
C LEU A 920 -17.49 -23.21 -16.94
N ARG A 921 -16.71 -22.86 -15.91
CA ARG A 921 -15.71 -21.80 -15.94
C ARG A 921 -14.56 -22.12 -16.90
N GLU A 922 -14.05 -23.35 -16.89
CA GLU A 922 -13.06 -23.82 -17.88
C GLU A 922 -13.60 -23.78 -19.30
N GLN A 923 -14.84 -24.21 -19.52
CA GLN A 923 -15.52 -24.13 -20.83
C GLN A 923 -15.68 -22.68 -21.30
N LEU A 924 -16.03 -21.74 -20.41
CA LEU A 924 -16.14 -20.32 -20.75
C LEU A 924 -14.79 -19.67 -21.08
N VAL A 925 -13.72 -20.01 -20.33
CA VAL A 925 -12.35 -19.56 -20.65
C VAL A 925 -11.93 -20.09 -22.02
N HIS A 926 -12.10 -21.39 -22.29
CA HIS A 926 -11.77 -21.99 -23.57
C HIS A 926 -12.56 -21.38 -24.75
N HIS A 927 -13.83 -21.05 -24.53
CA HIS A 927 -14.67 -20.33 -25.50
C HIS A 927 -14.11 -18.94 -25.83
N HIS A 928 -13.76 -18.16 -24.82
CA HIS A 928 -13.20 -16.81 -24.99
C HIS A 928 -11.77 -16.80 -25.57
N ASP A 929 -10.97 -17.83 -25.29
CA ASP A 929 -9.65 -17.99 -25.91
C ASP A 929 -9.77 -18.38 -27.39
N LYS A 930 -10.76 -19.22 -27.77
CA LYS A 930 -11.12 -19.44 -29.18
C LYS A 930 -11.58 -18.14 -29.87
N LEU A 931 -12.47 -17.35 -29.25
CA LEU A 931 -12.92 -16.05 -29.77
C LEU A 931 -11.75 -15.07 -29.96
N ARG A 932 -10.83 -14.97 -28.98
CA ARG A 932 -9.64 -14.11 -29.08
C ARG A 932 -8.73 -14.55 -30.22
N THR A 933 -8.54 -15.86 -30.40
CA THR A 933 -7.74 -16.42 -31.49
C THR A 933 -8.39 -16.14 -32.86
N ALA A 934 -9.71 -16.26 -32.97
CA ALA A 934 -10.43 -15.94 -34.21
C ALA A 934 -10.36 -14.44 -34.54
N LEU A 935 -10.55 -13.57 -33.54
CA LEU A 935 -10.37 -12.12 -33.65
C LEU A 935 -8.95 -11.74 -34.10
N GLN A 936 -7.92 -12.43 -33.58
CA GLN A 936 -6.54 -12.21 -33.99
C GLN A 936 -6.29 -12.61 -35.45
N ARG A 937 -6.79 -13.77 -35.91
CA ARG A 937 -6.70 -14.15 -37.34
C ARG A 937 -7.39 -13.13 -38.24
N HIS A 938 -8.55 -12.62 -37.83
CA HIS A 938 -9.26 -11.57 -38.57
C HIS A 938 -8.49 -10.24 -38.60
N ARG A 939 -7.73 -9.91 -37.53
CA ARG A 939 -6.82 -8.77 -37.47
C ARG A 939 -5.63 -8.92 -38.42
N GLU A 940 -5.08 -10.13 -38.51
CA GLU A 940 -3.98 -10.46 -39.43
C GLU A 940 -4.46 -10.43 -40.89
N GLN A 941 -5.70 -10.87 -41.15
CA GLN A 941 -6.33 -10.80 -42.48
C GLN A 941 -6.65 -9.35 -42.90
N GLU A 942 -7.31 -8.53 -42.08
CA GLU A 942 -7.55 -7.11 -42.41
C GLU A 942 -6.24 -6.33 -42.57
N LEU A 943 -5.18 -6.67 -41.85
CA LEU A 943 -3.86 -6.08 -42.03
C LEU A 943 -3.24 -6.43 -43.40
N LEU A 944 -3.29 -7.70 -43.80
CA LEU A 944 -2.81 -8.16 -45.11
C LEU A 944 -3.59 -7.53 -46.27
N GLU A 945 -4.91 -7.32 -46.12
CA GLU A 945 -5.70 -6.58 -47.11
C GLU A 945 -5.33 -5.10 -47.15
N LEU A 946 -5.13 -4.46 -46.00
CA LEU A 946 -4.66 -3.06 -45.93
C LEU A 946 -3.28 -2.87 -46.56
N GLU A 947 -2.38 -3.84 -46.43
CA GLU A 947 -1.09 -3.84 -47.11
C GLU A 947 -1.22 -4.01 -48.62
N ARG A 948 -2.05 -4.95 -49.09
CA ARG A 948 -2.35 -5.13 -50.52
C ARG A 948 -2.97 -3.88 -51.15
N LEU A 949 -3.95 -3.28 -50.48
CA LEU A 949 -4.63 -2.04 -50.91
C LEU A 949 -3.71 -0.80 -50.94
N CYS A 950 -2.55 -0.86 -50.28
CA CYS A 950 -1.51 0.16 -50.36
C CYS A 950 -0.34 -0.22 -51.28
N GLY A 951 -0.25 -1.47 -51.73
CA GLY A 951 0.81 -1.98 -52.60
C GLY A 951 0.49 -1.90 -54.10
N SER A 952 -0.78 -1.75 -54.48
CA SER A 952 -1.21 -1.64 -55.88
C SER A 952 -0.94 -0.24 -56.47
N ALA A 953 0.32 0.07 -56.74
CA ALA A 953 0.63 0.99 -57.84
C ALA A 953 0.23 0.31 -59.16
N PRO A 954 -0.38 1.03 -60.13
CA PRO A 954 -0.67 0.44 -61.42
C PRO A 954 0.63 0.21 -62.21
N GLU A 955 0.75 -0.96 -62.85
CA GLU A 955 1.78 -1.20 -63.87
C GLU A 955 1.48 -0.30 -65.09
N GLY A 956 2.46 0.51 -65.50
CA GLY A 956 2.37 1.46 -66.62
C GLY A 956 3.68 2.17 -66.89
#